data_AF-A0AB74CJY9-F1
#
_entry.id   AF-A0AB74CJY9-F1
#
_cell.length_a   1.000
_cell.length_b   1.000
_cell.length_c   1.000
_cell.angle_alpha   90.00
_cell.angle_beta   90.00
_cell.angle_gamma   90.00
#
_symmetry.space_group_name_H-M   'P 1'
#
loop_
_entity.id
_entity.type
_entity.pdbx_description
1 polymer ?
#
loop_
_entity_poly.entity_id
_entity_poly.type
_entity_poly.pdbx_seq_one_letter_code
_entity_poly.pdbx_strand_id
1 'polypeptide(L)'
;MINTEYDVTSIAPILQVHPSDGSHGSLVMLRTNENQPKVFRGLVSQAGPRNTHRPVENTVTSQSMPSVAASSSERCDTGSISDVEKGHIYDEWIRAGKPHNLVCSGCRYPGNLLLCETCCRSYHGSCLPSQDASLLTGSFHCPSCRHKRWDQSPPQFDRSAPSSNASRGSTPGVNGYSRVTSSREYASIDGRRTLTALGPLAGPTQVLSIRSPPDVDRHQSSEDHGNFATPETDVLSRARNLLVDYGQLDADKDIRPELLLKLASMMTELEAQQSLQQEVQELKAENVALRNENANFRGYFTSRLPTNEPMINSSSNIIPPIFPRPSSDTRRAISFARQLMHISHELLTTWGSNSAGVVTKIQTSRKFDRIQLVGKQPQDIHQMAEAYYKSLSASMRTGIKWIVKGMAKAVADTQGENQAGFAFDTETVTGFSHTHDSGTGGSPSMGNFPIFAQPNCPDDDLNQCKWQQNDRAVAWVRDSPKARPGYFSIAMESGVQAEMTVTNHSALYRFTFNNVPTESLSPVILVDLMDLPQSRKGGIASVDSSGRLTGNATFNPSFGIGSYELHFCVDFKGGDIRDTGTWVKNRANSSQKTVSLVEDGSNTPATLSAGTFARFHTLRDNTITARVGVSFMSVEQACSNAETELPNFDFANTVSAAESAWRDKLNVISVNAEGISSDLQKVFWSGAYRAMISPQDYTGENPLWKSEEPYYDSFYCIWDSYRGVHQLLTLMDPLSQSRMIRSLVDIYRHEGYLPDCRMSLCKGYTQGGSNADVLIADAFLKNVSDVDWDTAYEAIVKDAEVEPANWGVEGRGGLRSWKGLGYIPTDDYDPDGSGLHTRSISRTVEYAYNDFCIAEVAKRMGHDSDYEKYLMRASNWQNMFKDDQRSTINGVDTGYVGFMQPRYLNGTWGYQDPIFCSPLMNFTSCYLNPDGHETYEGSSWLYTFYAPQDMSLLIKRLGGAQLFTSRLNYLHDSGILYVGDEQAFLTVFQFHYAGRPALSAARSHFYIPSQFNTSVSGIPGNDDGGAMGSFAVLSMMGLFPVHGQDVYLITPPFFKEISIRNSVTGAVATIRNLNFDPTYKAIYIQSATRDGKPWTKNWIGHDFFNQGGVLELELGLTESAWGTQNEDLPPSMSHY
;
A
#
# COMPACT_ATOMS: atom_id res chain seq x y z
N MET A 1 -31.68 24.69 38.73
CA MET A 1 -32.16 26.03 39.13
C MET A 1 -32.22 26.88 37.86
N ILE A 2 -33.24 27.72 37.71
CA ILE A 2 -33.29 29.02 36.98
C ILE A 2 -32.48 29.09 35.65
N ASN A 3 -33.10 28.94 34.48
CA ASN A 3 -33.96 29.88 33.70
C ASN A 3 -33.25 31.06 33.00
N THR A 4 -33.36 31.07 31.66
CA THR A 4 -33.72 32.19 30.74
C THR A 4 -33.81 31.55 29.34
N GLU A 5 -34.96 31.16 28.79
CA GLU A 5 -36.11 31.97 28.31
C GLU A 5 -35.75 33.08 27.31
N TYR A 6 -36.13 32.86 26.05
CA TYR A 6 -37.00 33.75 25.26
C TYR A 6 -37.87 32.90 24.32
N ASP A 7 -39.06 33.39 23.97
CA ASP A 7 -40.18 32.63 23.40
C ASP A 7 -41.08 33.53 22.51
N VAL A 8 -42.18 32.99 21.99
CA VAL A 8 -43.44 33.68 21.58
C VAL A 8 -43.62 34.04 20.08
N THR A 9 -44.15 33.06 19.32
CA THR A 9 -45.21 33.20 18.27
C THR A 9 -44.94 33.88 16.91
N SER A 10 -45.85 33.88 15.91
CA SER A 10 -46.69 32.82 15.28
C SER A 10 -47.56 33.43 14.15
N ILE A 11 -47.72 32.80 12.97
CA ILE A 11 -48.85 33.09 12.05
C ILE A 11 -49.35 31.82 11.33
N ALA A 12 -50.65 31.54 11.53
CA ALA A 12 -51.60 30.74 10.73
C ALA A 12 -53.01 31.39 11.02
N PRO A 13 -54.18 31.09 10.35
CA PRO A 13 -54.68 29.77 9.93
C PRO A 13 -55.66 29.79 8.70
N ILE A 14 -56.69 28.88 8.69
CA ILE A 14 -57.92 28.79 7.82
C ILE A 14 -57.72 28.02 6.49
N LEU A 15 -58.49 26.99 6.06
CA LEU A 15 -59.60 26.14 6.61
C LEU A 15 -59.08 24.71 6.99
N GLN A 16 -59.81 23.62 7.37
CA GLN A 16 -61.22 23.12 7.28
C GLN A 16 -61.64 22.52 5.89
N VAL A 17 -62.54 21.52 5.73
CA VAL A 17 -63.54 20.85 6.61
C VAL A 17 -63.48 19.28 6.54
N HIS A 18 -63.96 18.63 7.62
CA HIS A 18 -64.17 17.21 8.01
C HIS A 18 -65.39 16.46 7.36
N PRO A 19 -65.87 15.26 7.82
CA PRO A 19 -65.26 14.02 8.40
C PRO A 19 -65.90 12.66 7.93
N SER A 20 -65.40 11.50 8.40
CA SER A 20 -66.21 10.43 9.09
C SER A 20 -65.40 9.25 9.66
N ASP A 21 -65.54 8.99 10.98
CA ASP A 21 -65.48 7.74 11.80
C ASP A 21 -64.56 6.53 11.46
N GLY A 22 -63.96 5.81 12.43
CA GLY A 22 -63.88 6.04 13.88
C GLY A 22 -63.39 4.86 14.77
N SER A 23 -63.00 5.18 16.02
CA SER A 23 -62.89 4.33 17.25
C SER A 23 -61.75 3.28 17.47
N HIS A 24 -61.38 3.19 18.75
CA HIS A 24 -60.41 2.36 19.52
C HIS A 24 -60.39 0.83 19.25
N GLY A 25 -59.42 -0.01 19.65
CA GLY A 25 -58.20 0.17 20.46
C GLY A 25 -58.20 -0.62 21.81
N SER A 26 -57.34 -1.65 22.00
CA SER A 26 -57.08 -2.35 23.31
C SER A 26 -55.96 -3.42 23.28
N LEU A 27 -55.58 -3.93 24.48
CA LEU A 27 -54.44 -4.83 24.77
C LEU A 27 -54.76 -6.35 24.83
N VAL A 28 -53.74 -7.17 24.48
CA VAL A 28 -53.25 -8.43 25.14
C VAL A 28 -54.24 -9.42 25.79
N MET A 29 -54.26 -10.68 25.31
CA MET A 29 -53.96 -11.88 26.15
C MET A 29 -53.75 -13.20 25.37
N LEU A 30 -53.28 -14.23 26.10
CA LEU A 30 -52.86 -15.58 25.64
C LEU A 30 -54.00 -16.65 25.72
N ARG A 31 -53.70 -17.88 25.24
CA ARG A 31 -54.39 -19.21 25.37
C ARG A 31 -55.21 -19.67 24.13
N THR A 32 -55.36 -20.96 23.79
CA THR A 32 -54.77 -22.26 24.23
C THR A 32 -55.08 -23.42 23.23
N ASN A 33 -54.31 -24.51 23.32
CA ASN A 33 -54.66 -25.93 23.06
C ASN A 33 -54.84 -26.50 21.64
N GLU A 34 -54.08 -27.60 21.41
CA GLU A 34 -54.51 -28.93 20.91
C GLU A 34 -55.38 -29.05 19.63
N ASN A 35 -54.85 -29.75 18.60
CA ASN A 35 -55.08 -31.20 18.45
C ASN A 35 -54.30 -31.88 17.30
N GLN A 36 -53.99 -33.17 17.51
CA GLN A 36 -53.60 -34.20 16.52
C GLN A 36 -54.90 -34.95 16.07
N PRO A 37 -54.95 -36.14 15.38
CA PRO A 37 -53.89 -37.03 14.88
C PRO A 37 -54.09 -37.67 13.47
N LYS A 38 -53.07 -38.38 12.98
CA LYS A 38 -53.07 -39.81 12.48
C LYS A 38 -52.07 -40.03 11.33
N VAL A 39 -51.37 -41.16 11.13
CA VAL A 39 -50.82 -42.31 11.92
C VAL A 39 -50.70 -43.51 10.97
N PHE A 40 -49.57 -44.23 10.96
CA PHE A 40 -49.39 -45.72 10.94
C PHE A 40 -47.89 -46.02 10.70
N ARG A 41 -47.10 -46.40 11.73
CA ARG A 41 -46.61 -47.76 12.09
C ARG A 41 -45.70 -48.43 11.05
N GLY A 42 -44.64 -49.17 11.41
CA GLY A 42 -44.16 -49.67 12.71
C GLY A 42 -42.88 -50.53 12.54
N LEU A 43 -42.28 -51.25 13.52
CA LEU A 43 -42.53 -51.51 14.96
C LEU A 43 -41.29 -52.25 15.56
N VAL A 44 -40.97 -52.05 16.86
CA VAL A 44 -40.46 -53.07 17.85
C VAL A 44 -39.02 -53.67 17.67
N SER A 45 -38.19 -53.95 18.71
CA SER A 45 -38.13 -53.51 20.14
C SER A 45 -36.90 -54.08 20.91
N GLN A 46 -36.46 -53.42 22.00
CA GLN A 46 -35.91 -54.02 23.26
C GLN A 46 -34.57 -54.83 23.21
N ALA A 47 -33.76 -54.99 24.27
CA ALA A 47 -33.67 -54.42 25.65
C ALA A 47 -32.20 -54.54 26.20
N GLY A 48 -31.91 -53.97 27.39
CA GLY A 48 -30.65 -54.17 28.14
C GLY A 48 -30.69 -55.40 29.10
N PRO A 49 -29.89 -55.49 30.21
CA PRO A 49 -29.02 -54.46 30.83
C PRO A 49 -27.64 -54.96 31.42
N ARG A 50 -26.86 -54.04 32.06
CA ARG A 50 -25.92 -54.18 33.23
C ARG A 50 -25.08 -55.50 33.41
N ASN A 51 -23.76 -55.52 33.69
CA ASN A 51 -23.09 -54.95 34.89
C ASN A 51 -21.54 -55.19 34.95
N THR A 52 -20.80 -54.31 35.63
CA THR A 52 -19.52 -54.46 36.42
C THR A 52 -18.62 -55.71 36.36
N HIS A 53 -17.28 -55.55 36.14
CA HIS A 53 -16.19 -55.73 37.15
C HIS A 53 -14.71 -55.63 36.62
N ARG A 54 -13.79 -55.17 37.50
CA ARG A 54 -12.31 -55.42 37.58
C ARG A 54 -12.07 -56.48 38.70
N PRO A 55 -10.90 -57.18 38.90
CA PRO A 55 -9.51 -56.63 38.91
C PRO A 55 -8.32 -57.65 38.63
N VAL A 56 -7.08 -57.32 39.11
CA VAL A 56 -5.94 -58.23 39.54
C VAL A 56 -5.10 -58.91 38.41
N GLU A 57 -3.85 -58.48 38.11
CA GLU A 57 -2.49 -58.84 38.68
C GLU A 57 -1.73 -59.95 37.86
N ASN A 58 -0.40 -60.24 37.92
CA ASN A 58 0.78 -59.65 38.60
C ASN A 58 2.16 -60.05 37.94
N THR A 59 3.27 -59.35 38.28
CA THR A 59 4.70 -59.84 38.34
C THR A 59 5.43 -60.33 37.04
N VAL A 60 6.77 -60.49 36.85
CA VAL A 60 8.09 -60.38 37.57
C VAL A 60 9.23 -60.54 36.49
N THR A 61 10.52 -60.10 36.48
CA THR A 61 11.40 -59.07 37.13
C THR A 61 12.75 -58.93 36.35
N SER A 62 13.46 -57.79 36.48
CA SER A 62 14.95 -57.63 36.43
C SER A 62 15.67 -57.71 35.04
N GLN A 63 16.91 -57.22 34.81
CA GLN A 63 18.04 -56.81 35.69
C GLN A 63 18.67 -55.42 35.37
N SER A 64 19.70 -55.07 36.16
CA SER A 64 20.34 -53.77 36.41
C SER A 64 21.51 -53.33 35.49
N MET A 65 21.69 -52.00 35.36
CA MET A 65 22.90 -51.18 35.67
C MET A 65 24.30 -51.84 35.76
N PRO A 66 25.41 -51.15 35.39
CA PRO A 66 25.81 -49.91 36.10
C PRO A 66 26.54 -48.80 35.30
N SER A 67 26.82 -47.70 36.00
CA SER A 67 27.63 -46.54 35.59
C SER A 67 29.06 -46.56 36.15
N VAL A 68 30.05 -46.08 35.39
CA VAL A 68 31.38 -45.66 35.89
C VAL A 68 31.83 -44.39 35.14
N ALA A 69 32.62 -43.52 35.79
CA ALA A 69 33.15 -42.28 35.24
C ALA A 69 34.67 -42.17 35.46
N ALA A 70 35.30 -41.17 34.81
CA ALA A 70 36.75 -40.90 34.78
C ALA A 70 37.59 -41.97 34.01
N SER A 71 38.79 -41.67 33.50
CA SER A 71 39.67 -40.51 33.78
C SER A 71 40.28 -39.86 32.52
N SER A 72 41.06 -38.80 32.75
CA SER A 72 41.60 -37.86 31.75
C SER A 72 43.08 -38.07 31.43
N SER A 73 43.49 -37.71 30.20
CA SER A 73 44.87 -37.30 29.90
C SER A 73 44.91 -36.18 28.84
N GLU A 74 45.03 -34.95 29.32
CA GLU A 74 45.87 -33.83 28.81
C GLU A 74 46.13 -33.77 27.30
N ARG A 75 45.50 -32.83 26.59
CA ARG A 75 46.02 -31.48 26.27
C ARG A 75 47.32 -31.44 25.45
N CYS A 76 47.17 -31.09 24.17
CA CYS A 76 48.00 -30.03 23.59
C CYS A 76 47.13 -28.78 23.46
N ASP A 77 47.61 -27.66 24.00
CA ASP A 77 46.89 -26.39 24.09
C ASP A 77 47.86 -25.28 23.70
N THR A 78 47.72 -24.74 22.48
CA THR A 78 48.62 -23.72 21.92
C THR A 78 47.91 -22.83 20.91
N GLY A 79 47.83 -21.52 21.17
CA GLY A 79 47.50 -20.51 20.16
C GLY A 79 46.01 -20.25 19.94
N SER A 80 45.28 -19.85 20.99
CA SER A 80 43.90 -19.39 20.88
C SER A 80 43.78 -18.02 20.20
N ILE A 81 42.85 -17.92 19.25
CA ILE A 81 41.96 -16.74 19.19
C ILE A 81 40.86 -17.04 20.20
N SER A 82 40.70 -16.19 21.20
CA SER A 82 39.72 -16.36 22.28
C SER A 82 38.28 -16.28 21.77
N ASP A 83 37.32 -16.83 22.51
CA ASP A 83 35.90 -16.70 22.13
C ASP A 83 35.40 -15.25 22.21
N VAL A 84 36.11 -14.36 22.94
CA VAL A 84 35.88 -12.91 22.96
C VAL A 84 36.37 -12.23 21.68
N GLU A 85 37.46 -12.72 21.09
CA GLU A 85 37.94 -12.28 19.77
C GLU A 85 37.10 -12.88 18.63
N LYS A 86 36.62 -14.12 18.75
CA LYS A 86 35.60 -14.67 17.83
C LYS A 86 34.31 -13.87 17.91
N GLY A 87 33.91 -13.44 19.11
CA GLY A 87 32.82 -12.48 19.32
C GLY A 87 33.08 -11.17 18.58
N HIS A 88 34.27 -10.56 18.75
CA HIS A 88 34.64 -9.36 17.99
C HIS A 88 34.61 -9.54 16.47
N ILE A 89 35.15 -10.66 15.95
CA ILE A 89 35.16 -10.97 14.51
C ILE A 89 33.73 -11.19 13.99
N TYR A 90 32.88 -11.87 14.77
CA TYR A 90 31.47 -12.05 14.46
C TYR A 90 30.72 -10.71 14.46
N ASP A 91 30.93 -9.88 15.48
CA ASP A 91 30.34 -8.55 15.58
C ASP A 91 30.89 -7.60 14.51
N GLU A 92 32.13 -7.74 14.04
CA GLU A 92 32.67 -7.00 12.88
C GLU A 92 32.02 -7.48 11.58
N TRP A 93 31.75 -8.78 11.43
CA TRP A 93 31.08 -9.35 10.25
C TRP A 93 29.58 -8.98 10.20
N ILE A 94 28.93 -8.90 11.37
CA ILE A 94 27.57 -8.36 11.53
C ILE A 94 27.55 -6.84 11.36
N ARG A 95 28.55 -6.09 11.86
CA ARG A 95 28.73 -4.66 11.54
C ARG A 95 29.03 -4.40 10.06
N ALA A 96 29.56 -5.38 9.33
CA ALA A 96 29.67 -5.40 7.87
C ALA A 96 28.41 -5.92 7.14
N GLY A 97 27.38 -6.35 7.87
CA GLY A 97 26.00 -6.48 7.38
C GLY A 97 25.64 -7.72 6.55
N LYS A 98 26.37 -8.84 6.66
CA LYS A 98 26.12 -10.02 5.79
C LYS A 98 26.09 -11.38 6.51
N PRO A 99 24.97 -11.78 7.16
CA PRO A 99 24.81 -13.14 7.69
C PRO A 99 24.60 -14.19 6.59
N HIS A 100 24.87 -15.47 6.90
CA HIS A 100 24.48 -16.61 6.05
C HIS A 100 22.96 -16.77 5.93
N ASN A 101 22.53 -17.46 4.88
CA ASN A 101 21.15 -17.89 4.68
C ASN A 101 20.73 -18.85 5.82
N LEU A 102 19.64 -18.51 6.51
CA LEU A 102 19.02 -19.35 7.56
C LEU A 102 18.29 -20.58 6.99
N VAL A 103 18.28 -20.74 5.66
CA VAL A 103 17.68 -21.86 4.93
C VAL A 103 18.62 -22.39 3.86
N CYS A 104 18.51 -23.68 3.57
CA CYS A 104 19.28 -24.38 2.55
C CYS A 104 19.10 -23.72 1.18
N SER A 105 20.21 -23.40 0.53
CA SER A 105 20.27 -22.73 -0.78
C SER A 105 20.03 -23.70 -1.95
N GLY A 106 19.71 -24.97 -1.66
CA GLY A 106 19.16 -25.96 -2.58
C GLY A 106 17.64 -26.11 -2.43
N CYS A 107 17.16 -26.53 -1.25
CA CYS A 107 15.75 -26.88 -1.02
C CYS A 107 14.90 -25.83 -0.28
N ARG A 108 15.50 -24.72 0.17
CA ARG A 108 14.85 -23.62 0.92
C ARG A 108 14.28 -23.94 2.31
N TYR A 109 14.52 -25.12 2.86
CA TYR A 109 14.18 -25.46 4.25
C TYR A 109 15.29 -25.07 5.26
N PRO A 110 14.95 -24.73 6.53
CA PRO A 110 15.91 -24.53 7.62
C PRO A 110 16.45 -25.86 8.18
N GLY A 111 17.34 -25.82 9.19
CA GLY A 111 17.80 -27.00 9.95
C GLY A 111 19.32 -27.05 10.12
N ASN A 112 19.89 -28.27 10.17
CA ASN A 112 21.34 -28.48 10.23
C ASN A 112 22.00 -28.15 8.89
N LEU A 113 22.51 -26.93 8.77
CA LEU A 113 23.05 -26.36 7.54
C LEU A 113 24.59 -26.28 7.57
N LEU A 114 25.22 -26.77 6.50
CA LEU A 114 26.62 -26.53 6.19
C LEU A 114 26.77 -25.11 5.64
N LEU A 115 27.50 -24.25 6.35
CA LEU A 115 27.70 -22.84 5.98
C LEU A 115 28.90 -22.69 5.04
N CYS A 116 28.73 -22.03 3.90
CA CYS A 116 29.82 -21.83 2.95
C CYS A 116 30.80 -20.76 3.45
N GLU A 117 32.09 -21.07 3.58
CA GLU A 117 33.04 -20.09 4.13
C GLU A 117 33.26 -18.89 3.20
N THR A 118 33.19 -19.07 1.87
CA THR A 118 33.38 -17.96 0.91
C THR A 118 32.12 -17.16 0.53
N CYS A 119 30.91 -17.52 1.00
CA CYS A 119 29.71 -16.74 0.68
C CYS A 119 28.55 -17.03 1.64
N CYS A 120 27.54 -16.15 1.66
CA CYS A 120 26.34 -16.30 2.50
C CYS A 120 25.46 -17.54 2.21
N ARG A 121 25.79 -18.42 1.25
CA ARG A 121 25.01 -19.64 1.01
C ARG A 121 25.26 -20.70 2.07
N SER A 122 24.23 -21.47 2.35
CA SER A 122 24.23 -22.62 3.27
C SER A 122 23.48 -23.79 2.63
N TYR A 123 23.77 -25.04 3.00
CA TYR A 123 23.15 -26.23 2.39
C TYR A 123 22.98 -27.36 3.41
N HIS A 124 21.86 -28.11 3.36
CA HIS A 124 21.84 -29.43 4.01
C HIS A 124 22.78 -30.38 3.27
N GLY A 125 23.42 -31.32 3.98
CA GLY A 125 24.30 -32.32 3.34
C GLY A 125 23.59 -33.19 2.30
N SER A 126 22.29 -33.44 2.47
CA SER A 126 21.43 -34.15 1.50
C SER A 126 21.12 -33.36 0.23
N CYS A 127 21.37 -32.04 0.21
CA CYS A 127 21.16 -31.16 -0.93
C CYS A 127 22.45 -30.89 -1.74
N LEU A 128 23.50 -31.69 -1.49
CA LEU A 128 24.77 -31.64 -2.23
C LEU A 128 24.87 -32.84 -3.18
N PRO A 129 25.55 -32.70 -4.34
CA PRO A 129 25.81 -33.83 -5.23
C PRO A 129 26.57 -34.96 -4.52
N SER A 130 26.33 -36.21 -4.90
CA SER A 130 26.89 -37.39 -4.21
C SER A 130 28.42 -37.54 -4.25
N GLN A 131 29.13 -36.66 -4.96
CA GLN A 131 30.60 -36.56 -4.97
C GLN A 131 31.15 -35.56 -3.93
N ASP A 132 30.30 -34.77 -3.26
CA ASP A 132 30.69 -33.76 -2.26
C ASP A 132 30.67 -34.27 -0.80
N ALA A 133 30.27 -35.52 -0.58
CA ALA A 133 30.03 -36.08 0.76
C ALA A 133 31.30 -36.39 1.58
N SER A 134 32.50 -36.10 1.07
CA SER A 134 33.79 -36.40 1.71
C SER A 134 34.40 -35.23 2.50
N LEU A 135 33.56 -34.37 3.09
CA LEU A 135 33.99 -33.18 3.85
C LEU A 135 33.37 -33.18 5.26
N LEU A 136 34.03 -33.86 6.19
CA LEU A 136 33.77 -33.80 7.64
C LEU A 136 35.03 -33.46 8.46
N THR A 137 36.07 -32.92 7.81
CA THR A 137 37.38 -32.60 8.41
C THR A 137 38.02 -31.31 7.89
N GLY A 138 37.26 -30.42 7.23
CA GLY A 138 37.78 -29.16 6.70
C GLY A 138 36.70 -28.22 6.14
N SER A 139 37.14 -27.03 5.75
CA SER A 139 36.30 -25.91 5.29
C SER A 139 35.27 -26.28 4.23
N PHE A 140 34.01 -25.93 4.46
CA PHE A 140 32.95 -26.16 3.47
C PHE A 140 32.85 -24.99 2.49
N HIS A 141 33.12 -25.28 1.22
CA HIS A 141 32.82 -24.39 0.10
C HIS A 141 31.68 -24.98 -0.73
N CYS A 142 30.62 -24.20 -0.97
CA CYS A 142 29.47 -24.68 -1.74
C CYS A 142 29.81 -24.91 -3.24
N PRO A 143 29.04 -25.73 -3.98
CA PRO A 143 29.32 -26.02 -5.39
C PRO A 143 29.43 -24.76 -6.26
N SER A 144 28.65 -23.72 -5.98
CA SER A 144 28.73 -22.44 -6.72
C SER A 144 30.01 -21.63 -6.44
N CYS A 145 30.69 -21.86 -5.31
CA CYS A 145 32.00 -21.25 -5.04
C CYS A 145 33.11 -22.05 -5.71
N ARG A 146 33.08 -23.38 -5.62
CA ARG A 146 34.11 -24.25 -6.25
C ARG A 146 34.08 -24.21 -7.77
N HIS A 147 32.87 -24.12 -8.37
CA HIS A 147 32.73 -23.88 -9.82
C HIS A 147 33.36 -22.55 -10.26
N LYS A 148 33.37 -21.53 -9.39
CA LYS A 148 34.03 -20.23 -9.60
C LYS A 148 35.49 -20.17 -9.09
N ARG A 149 36.03 -21.29 -8.59
CA ARG A 149 37.33 -21.41 -7.89
C ARG A 149 37.53 -20.47 -6.70
N TRP A 150 36.45 -20.02 -6.07
CA TRP A 150 36.49 -19.11 -4.91
C TRP A 150 36.97 -19.80 -3.62
N ASP A 151 37.07 -21.13 -3.62
CA ASP A 151 37.81 -21.96 -2.67
C ASP A 151 39.35 -21.81 -2.79
N GLN A 152 39.86 -21.49 -3.99
CA GLN A 152 41.29 -21.38 -4.29
C GLN A 152 41.75 -19.94 -4.49
N SER A 153 40.83 -19.03 -4.83
CA SER A 153 41.07 -17.59 -4.93
C SER A 153 39.78 -16.85 -4.54
N PRO A 154 39.55 -16.62 -3.23
CA PRO A 154 38.42 -15.84 -2.76
C PRO A 154 38.41 -14.43 -3.40
N PRO A 155 37.24 -13.89 -3.77
CA PRO A 155 37.15 -12.52 -4.25
C PRO A 155 37.58 -11.56 -3.12
N GLN A 156 38.59 -10.72 -3.39
CA GLN A 156 38.95 -9.65 -2.46
C GLN A 156 37.88 -8.57 -2.50
N PHE A 157 37.13 -8.44 -1.42
CA PHE A 157 36.17 -7.35 -1.24
C PHE A 157 36.92 -6.08 -0.87
N ASP A 158 37.01 -5.14 -1.82
CA ASP A 158 37.52 -3.80 -1.58
C ASP A 158 36.72 -3.12 -0.45
N ARG A 159 37.42 -2.45 0.47
CA ARG A 159 36.83 -1.75 1.62
C ARG A 159 36.13 -0.43 1.26
N SER A 160 36.07 -0.07 -0.04
CA SER A 160 35.64 1.27 -0.49
C SER A 160 34.47 1.33 -1.48
N ALA A 161 33.69 0.26 -1.67
CA ALA A 161 32.48 0.27 -2.52
C ALA A 161 31.26 -0.44 -1.90
N PRO A 162 30.07 0.19 -1.82
CA PRO A 162 28.83 -0.52 -1.51
C PRO A 162 28.42 -1.41 -2.68
N SER A 163 28.38 -2.73 -2.47
CA SER A 163 27.80 -3.67 -3.43
C SER A 163 26.29 -3.81 -3.18
N SER A 164 25.49 -3.34 -4.14
CA SER A 164 24.07 -3.64 -4.26
C SER A 164 23.82 -5.13 -4.56
N ASN A 165 22.54 -5.52 -4.65
CA ASN A 165 22.04 -6.84 -5.01
C ASN A 165 22.32 -7.97 -3.99
N ALA A 166 21.50 -7.99 -2.94
CA ALA A 166 21.18 -9.18 -2.16
C ALA A 166 19.65 -9.26 -1.93
N SER A 167 18.90 -9.62 -2.98
CA SER A 167 17.44 -9.73 -2.94
C SER A 167 16.97 -10.73 -1.89
N ARG A 168 16.08 -10.28 -1.00
CA ARG A 168 15.32 -11.11 -0.05
C ARG A 168 13.83 -10.85 -0.27
N GLY A 169 13.04 -11.91 -0.36
CA GLY A 169 11.65 -11.89 -0.80
C GLY A 169 11.45 -13.04 -1.80
N SER A 170 10.71 -14.07 -1.39
CA SER A 170 10.30 -15.19 -2.26
C SER A 170 9.27 -16.05 -1.52
N THR A 171 8.01 -15.64 -1.57
CA THR A 171 6.88 -16.37 -0.98
C THR A 171 6.55 -17.60 -1.82
N PRO A 172 6.52 -18.83 -1.27
CA PRO A 172 6.21 -20.02 -2.08
C PRO A 172 4.72 -20.13 -2.37
N GLY A 173 4.29 -19.92 -3.61
CA GLY A 173 2.94 -20.24 -4.06
C GLY A 173 2.72 -21.76 -4.08
N VAL A 174 1.70 -22.26 -3.38
CA VAL A 174 1.41 -23.70 -3.25
C VAL A 174 0.20 -24.11 -4.09
N ASN A 175 0.46 -24.51 -5.34
CA ASN A 175 -0.48 -25.32 -6.12
C ASN A 175 -0.17 -26.80 -5.87
N GLY A 176 -1.05 -27.53 -5.17
CA GLY A 176 -0.68 -28.85 -4.65
C GLY A 176 -1.79 -29.72 -4.04
N TYR A 177 -2.99 -29.74 -4.61
CA TYR A 177 -3.98 -30.76 -4.22
C TYR A 177 -3.43 -32.18 -4.47
N SER A 178 -3.29 -32.97 -3.40
CA SER A 178 -2.92 -34.38 -3.49
C SER A 178 -3.90 -35.24 -2.70
N ARG A 179 -4.80 -35.95 -3.40
CA ARG A 179 -5.70 -36.93 -2.79
C ARG A 179 -4.94 -38.21 -2.48
N VAL A 180 -5.11 -38.74 -1.27
CA VAL A 180 -4.55 -40.03 -0.86
C VAL A 180 -5.27 -41.17 -1.58
N THR A 181 -4.59 -41.84 -2.51
CA THR A 181 -4.98 -43.16 -3.03
C THR A 181 -3.76 -44.08 -3.20
N SER A 182 -3.99 -45.38 -3.02
CA SER A 182 -2.95 -46.39 -2.78
C SER A 182 -2.05 -46.75 -3.96
N SER A 183 -0.81 -47.09 -3.58
CA SER A 183 0.21 -47.86 -4.31
C SER A 183 -0.25 -48.92 -5.33
N ARG A 184 0.53 -49.05 -6.42
CA ARG A 184 0.95 -50.35 -7.00
C ARG A 184 2.18 -50.21 -7.90
N GLU A 185 2.91 -51.31 -8.05
CA GLU A 185 4.13 -51.43 -8.86
C GLU A 185 3.80 -51.73 -10.34
N TYR A 186 4.67 -51.32 -11.28
CA TYR A 186 5.57 -52.25 -12.00
C TYR A 186 6.58 -51.47 -12.89
N ALA A 187 7.54 -52.18 -13.48
CA ALA A 187 8.71 -51.62 -14.18
C ALA A 187 8.78 -52.00 -15.68
N SER A 188 9.94 -51.73 -16.32
CA SER A 188 10.39 -52.07 -17.70
C SER A 188 10.10 -51.05 -18.82
N ILE A 189 10.85 -50.99 -19.96
CA ILE A 189 12.31 -50.95 -20.23
C ILE A 189 12.56 -50.78 -21.76
N ASP A 190 13.67 -50.13 -22.16
CA ASP A 190 14.28 -50.03 -23.52
C ASP A 190 13.52 -49.27 -24.65
N GLY A 191 14.21 -49.00 -25.79
CA GLY A 191 13.60 -48.34 -26.97
C GLY A 191 14.50 -47.70 -28.06
N ARG A 192 15.83 -47.71 -27.91
CA ARG A 192 16.93 -47.30 -28.83
C ARG A 192 16.69 -46.94 -30.34
N ARG A 193 17.43 -45.89 -30.80
CA ARG A 193 18.16 -45.71 -32.12
C ARG A 193 17.34 -45.37 -33.40
N THR A 194 17.85 -44.79 -34.53
CA THR A 194 19.20 -44.28 -34.99
C THR A 194 19.13 -43.27 -36.17
N LEU A 195 20.17 -42.42 -36.33
CA LEU A 195 20.95 -41.90 -37.51
C LEU A 195 20.45 -42.10 -38.99
N THR A 196 20.84 -41.36 -40.06
CA THR A 196 22.17 -40.76 -40.45
C THR A 196 22.11 -39.83 -41.72
N ALA A 197 23.14 -38.98 -41.95
CA ALA A 197 23.73 -38.54 -43.27
C ALA A 197 22.95 -37.60 -44.25
N LEU A 198 23.50 -36.79 -45.19
CA LEU A 198 24.88 -36.25 -45.52
C LEU A 198 24.76 -34.99 -46.47
N GLY A 199 25.85 -34.23 -46.74
CA GLY A 199 25.91 -32.99 -47.59
C GLY A 199 26.24 -33.19 -49.10
N PRO A 200 27.00 -32.31 -49.84
CA PRO A 200 27.75 -31.08 -49.45
C PRO A 200 27.98 -29.93 -50.55
N LEU A 201 28.88 -28.96 -50.26
CA LEU A 201 29.85 -28.19 -51.14
C LEU A 201 29.59 -26.79 -51.82
N ALA A 202 30.58 -25.89 -51.61
CA ALA A 202 31.25 -24.89 -52.51
C ALA A 202 30.73 -23.43 -52.77
N GLY A 203 31.67 -22.50 -53.00
CA GLY A 203 31.52 -21.05 -53.39
C GLY A 203 32.14 -20.74 -54.79
N PRO A 204 32.73 -19.54 -55.13
CA PRO A 204 33.24 -18.43 -54.28
C PRO A 204 33.16 -16.95 -54.85
N THR A 205 33.86 -16.00 -54.19
CA THR A 205 34.50 -14.71 -54.68
C THR A 205 33.73 -13.49 -55.27
N GLN A 206 33.63 -12.41 -54.46
CA GLN A 206 34.33 -11.08 -54.55
C GLN A 206 34.22 -10.03 -55.72
N VAL A 207 34.13 -8.73 -55.28
CA VAL A 207 34.79 -7.47 -55.80
C VAL A 207 34.06 -6.43 -56.72
N LEU A 208 33.81 -5.25 -56.11
CA LEU A 208 33.84 -3.81 -56.56
C LEU A 208 33.44 -3.35 -58.00
N SER A 209 32.67 -2.24 -58.11
CA SER A 209 33.22 -0.87 -58.36
C SER A 209 32.22 0.24 -58.85
N ILE A 210 31.91 1.22 -57.98
CA ILE A 210 31.93 2.70 -58.18
C ILE A 210 31.53 3.32 -59.54
N ARG A 211 30.53 4.25 -59.54
CA ARG A 211 30.66 5.64 -60.06
C ARG A 211 29.49 6.57 -59.65
N SER A 212 29.74 7.89 -59.70
CA SER A 212 28.97 8.97 -59.04
C SER A 212 28.23 9.89 -60.06
N PRO A 213 27.31 10.79 -59.63
CA PRO A 213 26.43 11.57 -60.52
C PRO A 213 27.01 12.96 -60.91
N PRO A 214 26.33 13.72 -61.79
CA PRO A 214 26.58 15.15 -62.03
C PRO A 214 25.72 16.06 -61.13
N ASP A 215 26.26 17.25 -60.87
CA ASP A 215 25.65 18.36 -60.12
C ASP A 215 24.91 19.38 -61.02
N VAL A 216 24.45 20.48 -60.39
CA VAL A 216 24.10 21.83 -60.95
C VAL A 216 22.60 22.16 -60.97
N ASP A 217 22.15 23.08 -60.08
CA ASP A 217 22.24 24.52 -60.34
C ASP A 217 22.05 25.42 -59.09
N ARG A 218 22.25 26.74 -59.23
CA ARG A 218 22.07 27.79 -58.18
C ARG A 218 20.96 28.78 -58.56
N HIS A 219 20.29 29.38 -57.58
CA HIS A 219 20.23 30.84 -57.44
C HIS A 219 19.73 31.29 -56.05
N GLN A 220 19.66 32.61 -55.81
CA GLN A 220 19.56 33.24 -54.49
C GLN A 220 18.30 34.11 -54.34
N SER A 221 17.78 34.23 -53.11
CA SER A 221 17.25 35.49 -52.57
C SER A 221 17.34 35.47 -51.04
N SER A 222 17.51 36.65 -50.44
CA SER A 222 17.78 36.85 -49.01
C SER A 222 16.53 37.20 -48.20
N GLU A 223 16.52 36.85 -46.92
CA GLU A 223 16.10 37.79 -45.86
C GLU A 223 16.78 37.46 -44.52
N ASP A 224 16.94 38.47 -43.67
CA ASP A 224 17.92 38.47 -42.57
C ASP A 224 17.22 38.45 -41.20
N HIS A 225 17.43 37.40 -40.39
CA HIS A 225 16.91 37.27 -39.03
C HIS A 225 18.03 36.83 -38.08
N GLY A 226 18.13 37.51 -36.94
CA GLY A 226 19.36 37.57 -36.15
C GLY A 226 19.80 36.27 -35.47
N ASN A 227 21.11 36.06 -35.43
CA ASN A 227 21.76 34.96 -34.73
C ASN A 227 21.42 34.91 -33.23
N PHE A 228 20.50 34.03 -32.86
CA PHE A 228 20.60 33.31 -31.60
C PHE A 228 21.43 32.04 -31.85
N ALA A 229 22.61 31.94 -31.23
CA ALA A 229 23.39 30.72 -31.28
C ALA A 229 22.64 29.61 -30.54
N THR A 230 22.31 28.52 -31.25
CA THR A 230 21.84 27.29 -30.61
C THR A 230 23.02 26.58 -29.95
N PRO A 231 22.81 25.72 -28.93
CA PRO A 231 23.90 24.99 -28.27
C PRO A 231 24.80 24.21 -29.26
N GLU A 232 24.22 23.64 -30.31
CA GLU A 232 24.96 22.94 -31.37
C GLU A 232 25.95 23.86 -32.12
N THR A 233 25.57 25.11 -32.39
CA THR A 233 26.45 26.08 -33.07
C THR A 233 27.62 26.55 -32.22
N ASP A 234 27.47 26.57 -30.88
CA ASP A 234 28.58 26.88 -29.96
C ASP A 234 29.58 25.71 -29.91
N VAL A 235 29.12 24.48 -29.68
CA VAL A 235 30.03 23.31 -29.58
C VAL A 235 30.80 23.08 -30.87
N LEU A 236 30.17 23.24 -32.05
CA LEU A 236 30.87 23.14 -33.34
C LEU A 236 31.93 24.25 -33.52
N SER A 237 31.68 25.46 -33.01
CA SER A 237 32.65 26.56 -33.02
C SER A 237 33.83 26.28 -32.09
N ARG A 238 33.56 25.76 -30.88
CA ARG A 238 34.57 25.34 -29.91
C ARG A 238 35.43 24.19 -30.44
N ALA A 239 34.82 23.21 -31.11
CA ALA A 239 35.51 22.11 -31.78
C ALA A 239 36.41 22.58 -32.95
N ARG A 240 35.97 23.59 -33.72
CA ARG A 240 36.83 24.21 -34.76
C ARG A 240 38.06 24.87 -34.16
N ASN A 241 37.89 25.65 -33.11
CA ASN A 241 39.01 26.35 -32.45
C ASN A 241 40.01 25.34 -31.86
N LEU A 242 39.53 24.26 -31.22
CA LEU A 242 40.39 23.20 -30.67
C LEU A 242 41.31 22.55 -31.73
N LEU A 243 40.83 22.38 -32.97
CA LEU A 243 41.63 21.83 -34.09
C LEU A 243 42.68 22.81 -34.63
N VAL A 244 42.41 24.11 -34.54
CA VAL A 244 43.35 25.18 -34.92
C VAL A 244 44.43 25.33 -33.84
N ASP A 245 44.03 25.41 -32.57
CA ASP A 245 44.94 25.61 -31.43
C ASP A 245 45.89 24.42 -31.20
N TYR A 246 45.46 23.19 -31.48
CA TYR A 246 46.33 22.00 -31.44
C TYR A 246 47.15 21.75 -32.73
N GLY A 247 47.13 22.70 -33.68
CA GLY A 247 48.23 22.90 -34.62
C GLY A 247 48.41 21.88 -35.74
N GLN A 248 47.32 21.38 -36.36
CA GLN A 248 47.42 20.54 -37.57
C GLN A 248 46.64 21.04 -38.80
N LEU A 249 45.90 22.15 -38.73
CA LEU A 249 45.22 22.75 -39.90
C LEU A 249 45.35 24.28 -39.93
N ASP A 250 45.47 24.82 -41.14
CA ASP A 250 45.37 26.27 -41.42
C ASP A 250 43.94 26.77 -41.15
N ALA A 251 43.80 27.97 -40.59
CA ALA A 251 42.49 28.57 -40.30
C ALA A 251 41.60 28.76 -41.55
N ASP A 252 42.23 29.02 -42.69
CA ASP A 252 41.60 29.33 -43.99
C ASP A 252 41.32 28.09 -44.86
N LYS A 253 41.43 26.85 -44.32
CA LYS A 253 41.10 25.62 -45.06
C LYS A 253 39.79 24.99 -44.56
N ASP A 254 38.99 24.49 -45.50
CA ASP A 254 37.77 23.75 -45.18
C ASP A 254 38.08 22.49 -44.35
N ILE A 255 37.61 22.49 -43.11
CA ILE A 255 37.61 21.31 -42.25
C ILE A 255 36.37 20.49 -42.61
N ARG A 256 36.59 19.23 -42.99
CA ARG A 256 35.51 18.30 -43.36
C ARG A 256 34.42 18.23 -42.28
N PRO A 257 33.14 18.47 -42.61
CA PRO A 257 32.06 18.55 -41.61
C PRO A 257 31.92 17.31 -40.72
N GLU A 258 32.20 16.11 -41.23
CA GLU A 258 32.12 14.87 -40.44
C GLU A 258 33.18 14.81 -39.34
N LEU A 259 34.33 15.47 -39.53
CA LEU A 259 35.39 15.57 -38.51
C LEU A 259 34.99 16.57 -37.41
N LEU A 260 34.40 17.70 -37.78
CA LEU A 260 33.88 18.70 -36.84
C LEU A 260 32.73 18.14 -35.99
N LEU A 261 31.74 17.51 -36.63
CA LEU A 261 30.62 16.86 -35.93
C LEU A 261 31.10 15.76 -34.98
N LYS A 262 32.07 14.94 -35.40
CA LYS A 262 32.60 13.88 -34.55
C LYS A 262 33.39 14.41 -33.36
N LEU A 263 34.18 15.48 -33.54
CA LEU A 263 34.90 16.12 -32.43
C LEU A 263 33.94 16.84 -31.47
N ALA A 264 32.93 17.55 -31.99
CA ALA A 264 31.87 18.17 -31.18
C ALA A 264 31.10 17.14 -30.35
N SER A 265 30.77 15.97 -30.93
CA SER A 265 30.17 14.85 -30.21
C SER A 265 31.07 14.36 -29.08
N MET A 266 32.37 14.16 -29.33
CA MET A 266 33.33 13.72 -28.31
C MET A 266 33.56 14.77 -27.20
N MET A 267 33.51 16.06 -27.53
CA MET A 267 33.58 17.15 -26.54
C MET A 267 32.33 17.18 -25.66
N THR A 268 31.14 17.05 -26.26
CA THR A 268 29.86 16.99 -25.53
C THR A 268 29.80 15.78 -24.59
N GLU A 269 30.27 14.61 -25.07
CA GLU A 269 30.34 13.38 -24.29
C GLU A 269 31.35 13.49 -23.12
N LEU A 270 32.49 14.15 -23.34
CA LEU A 270 33.47 14.44 -22.29
C LEU A 270 32.95 15.43 -21.24
N GLU A 271 32.23 16.48 -21.67
CA GLU A 271 31.59 17.46 -20.77
C GLU A 271 30.50 16.80 -19.92
N ALA A 272 29.68 15.92 -20.52
CA ALA A 272 28.71 15.11 -19.78
C ALA A 272 29.39 14.18 -18.76
N GLN A 273 30.49 13.53 -19.13
CA GLN A 273 31.27 12.69 -18.20
C GLN A 273 31.91 13.51 -17.05
N GLN A 274 32.37 14.73 -17.31
CA GLN A 274 32.90 15.62 -16.27
C GLN A 274 31.81 16.10 -15.32
N SER A 275 30.62 16.46 -15.85
CA SER A 275 29.45 16.80 -15.03
C SER A 275 29.04 15.64 -14.13
N LEU A 276 28.95 14.41 -14.67
CA LEU A 276 28.67 13.20 -13.86
C LEU A 276 29.74 12.95 -12.80
N GLN A 277 31.03 13.18 -13.10
CA GLN A 277 32.09 13.03 -12.11
C GLN A 277 31.97 14.05 -10.97
N GLN A 278 31.55 15.29 -11.26
CA GLN A 278 31.32 16.30 -10.22
C GLN A 278 30.11 15.95 -9.36
N GLU A 279 28.98 15.61 -9.97
CA GLU A 279 27.76 15.16 -9.27
C GLU A 279 28.05 13.95 -8.36
N VAL A 280 28.85 12.98 -8.83
CA VAL A 280 29.29 11.82 -8.03
C VAL A 280 30.23 12.21 -6.86
N GLN A 281 30.94 13.34 -6.92
CA GLN A 281 31.72 13.82 -5.77
C GLN A 281 30.87 14.60 -4.77
N GLU A 282 29.91 15.39 -5.25
CA GLU A 282 28.94 16.11 -4.40
C GLU A 282 28.06 15.12 -3.62
N LEU A 283 27.51 14.11 -4.30
CA LEU A 283 26.79 12.99 -3.67
C LEU A 283 27.65 12.19 -2.68
N LYS A 284 28.97 12.06 -2.90
CA LYS A 284 29.87 11.42 -1.92
C LYS A 284 30.06 12.28 -0.68
N ALA A 285 30.20 13.60 -0.82
CA ALA A 285 30.31 14.53 0.30
C ALA A 285 29.02 14.53 1.14
N GLU A 286 27.85 14.56 0.50
CA GLU A 286 26.55 14.45 1.15
C GLU A 286 26.39 13.11 1.87
N ASN A 287 26.76 11.99 1.24
CA ASN A 287 26.70 10.66 1.89
C ASN A 287 27.62 10.56 3.13
N VAL A 288 28.74 11.29 3.16
CA VAL A 288 29.60 11.39 4.36
C VAL A 288 28.93 12.25 5.44
N ALA A 289 28.29 13.37 5.09
CA ALA A 289 27.53 14.18 6.04
C ALA A 289 26.39 13.37 6.70
N LEU A 290 25.56 12.71 5.90
CA LEU A 290 24.42 11.90 6.36
C LEU A 290 24.84 10.71 7.26
N ARG A 291 26.03 10.13 7.03
CA ARG A 291 26.62 9.10 7.92
C ARG A 291 27.02 9.67 9.28
N ASN A 292 27.63 10.86 9.29
CA ASN A 292 28.02 11.54 10.53
C ASN A 292 26.78 11.96 11.34
N GLU A 293 25.72 12.43 10.69
CA GLU A 293 24.46 12.74 11.36
C GLU A 293 23.77 11.49 11.92
N ASN A 294 23.71 10.38 11.18
CA ASN A 294 23.21 9.09 11.70
C ASN A 294 24.01 8.57 12.90
N ALA A 295 25.34 8.74 12.89
CA ALA A 295 26.19 8.39 14.04
C ALA A 295 25.84 9.23 15.28
N ASN A 296 25.65 10.54 15.11
CA ASN A 296 25.22 11.45 16.17
C ASN A 296 23.82 11.11 16.70
N PHE A 297 22.88 10.78 15.81
CA PHE A 297 21.52 10.36 16.18
C PHE A 297 21.53 9.07 17.02
N ARG A 298 22.35 8.08 16.64
CA ARG A 298 22.56 6.85 17.45
C ARG A 298 23.24 7.14 18.80
N GLY A 299 24.16 8.12 18.85
CA GLY A 299 24.75 8.62 20.09
C GLY A 299 23.73 9.24 21.05
N TYR A 300 22.73 9.94 20.53
CA TYR A 300 21.65 10.55 21.33
C TYR A 300 20.84 9.50 22.10
N PHE A 301 20.40 8.42 21.42
CA PHE A 301 19.62 7.36 22.07
C PHE A 301 20.45 6.46 22.99
N THR A 302 21.71 6.14 22.63
CA THR A 302 22.56 5.26 23.47
C THR A 302 23.07 5.94 24.73
N SER A 303 23.22 7.28 24.75
CA SER A 303 23.78 8.02 25.90
C SER A 303 22.79 8.30 27.05
N ARG A 304 21.55 7.82 26.98
CA ARG A 304 20.51 8.01 28.02
C ARG A 304 19.86 6.73 28.56
N LEU A 305 20.36 5.55 28.18
CA LEU A 305 19.94 4.29 28.80
C LEU A 305 20.63 4.10 30.17
N PRO A 306 19.90 3.84 31.27
CA PRO A 306 20.51 3.49 32.54
C PRO A 306 21.24 2.15 32.47
N THR A 307 22.52 2.12 32.85
CA THR A 307 23.30 0.89 32.99
C THR A 307 22.88 0.15 34.25
N ASN A 308 22.19 -0.99 34.10
CA ASN A 308 21.77 -1.83 35.23
C ASN A 308 22.95 -2.60 35.85
N GLU A 309 23.32 -2.26 37.09
CA GLU A 309 23.87 -3.22 38.05
C GLU A 309 22.90 -3.40 39.24
N PRO A 310 22.78 -4.61 39.80
CA PRO A 310 21.73 -4.93 40.77
C PRO A 310 22.11 -4.60 42.22
N MET A 311 21.21 -3.92 42.94
CA MET A 311 21.31 -3.71 44.38
C MET A 311 20.03 -4.17 45.09
N ILE A 312 20.05 -5.40 45.62
CA ILE A 312 19.04 -5.92 46.54
C ILE A 312 19.71 -6.18 47.89
N ASN A 313 19.39 -5.38 48.91
CA ASN A 313 18.99 -5.94 50.21
C ASN A 313 18.29 -4.95 51.14
N SER A 314 17.69 -5.47 52.21
CA SER A 314 16.69 -4.77 53.03
C SER A 314 17.14 -4.35 54.43
N SER A 315 16.43 -3.33 54.95
CA SER A 315 15.97 -3.18 56.35
C SER A 315 16.77 -2.34 57.38
N SER A 316 15.97 -1.64 58.20
CA SER A 316 16.20 -1.13 59.57
C SER A 316 16.92 0.23 59.82
N ASN A 317 16.16 1.09 60.51
CA ASN A 317 16.44 2.26 61.37
C ASN A 317 17.90 2.74 61.63
N ILE A 318 18.11 4.06 61.58
CA ILE A 318 18.70 4.91 62.66
C ILE A 318 18.51 6.43 62.34
N ILE A 319 18.67 7.29 63.36
CA ILE A 319 18.36 8.75 63.38
C ILE A 319 19.65 9.61 63.20
N PRO A 320 19.59 10.86 62.67
CA PRO A 320 20.73 11.52 61.99
C PRO A 320 21.48 12.59 62.80
N PRO A 321 22.61 13.12 62.28
CA PRO A 321 23.04 14.49 62.61
C PRO A 321 23.68 15.33 61.48
N ILE A 322 23.20 16.59 61.37
CA ILE A 322 23.99 17.86 61.32
C ILE A 322 24.75 18.30 60.02
N PHE A 323 24.64 19.61 59.73
CA PHE A 323 25.31 20.39 58.66
C PHE A 323 26.78 20.78 58.97
N PRO A 324 27.55 21.25 57.96
CA PRO A 324 27.93 22.67 58.01
C PRO A 324 27.83 23.46 56.67
N ARG A 325 27.92 24.79 56.80
CA ARG A 325 28.07 25.87 55.77
C ARG A 325 29.29 26.75 56.21
N PRO A 326 29.57 27.95 55.64
CA PRO A 326 29.97 28.30 54.26
C PRO A 326 31.19 29.28 54.19
N SER A 327 31.76 29.51 52.99
CA SER A 327 32.36 30.79 52.51
C SER A 327 32.86 30.63 51.06
N SER A 328 32.89 31.56 50.10
CA SER A 328 32.71 33.04 49.97
C SER A 328 33.98 33.90 49.98
N ASP A 329 34.49 34.30 48.80
CA ASP A 329 35.11 35.62 48.62
C ASP A 329 35.03 36.21 47.19
N THR A 330 35.42 37.47 47.07
CA THR A 330 34.81 38.57 46.33
C THR A 330 35.56 38.97 45.04
N ARG A 331 34.76 39.27 44.00
CA ARG A 331 34.92 40.27 42.91
C ARG A 331 36.23 41.11 42.78
N ARG A 332 36.54 41.44 41.51
CA ARG A 332 37.29 42.63 40.98
C ARG A 332 38.74 42.45 40.48
N ALA A 333 38.88 41.93 39.26
CA ALA A 333 39.83 42.38 38.21
C ALA A 333 39.36 41.75 36.88
N ILE A 334 39.31 42.40 35.70
CA ILE A 334 39.59 43.78 35.28
C ILE A 334 38.42 44.26 34.39
N SER A 335 38.03 45.54 34.46
CA SER A 335 37.29 46.21 33.38
C SER A 335 38.10 47.41 32.88
N PHE A 336 38.84 47.27 31.77
CA PHE A 336 39.64 48.39 31.23
C PHE A 336 39.90 48.35 29.71
N ALA A 337 38.84 48.13 28.94
CA ALA A 337 38.70 48.53 27.53
C ALA A 337 37.21 48.37 27.17
N ARG A 338 36.35 49.39 27.04
CA ARG A 338 36.48 50.86 26.91
C ARG A 338 37.22 51.37 25.67
N GLN A 339 36.45 52.11 24.86
CA GLN A 339 36.84 53.14 23.87
C GLN A 339 37.48 52.69 22.55
N LEU A 340 36.62 52.45 21.55
CA LEU A 340 36.43 53.32 20.37
C LEU A 340 34.91 53.43 20.13
N MET A 341 34.27 54.59 20.37
CA MET A 341 33.81 55.62 19.41
C MET A 341 32.70 55.14 18.43
N HIS A 342 31.46 55.68 18.46
CA HIS A 342 30.96 56.96 17.88
C HIS A 342 31.10 57.03 16.33
N ILE A 343 30.17 57.49 15.47
CA ILE A 343 28.82 58.16 15.51
C ILE A 343 28.14 57.88 14.13
N SER A 344 26.84 57.89 13.80
CA SER A 344 25.58 58.66 14.09
C SER A 344 24.34 57.75 13.87
N HIS A 345 23.04 58.02 14.16
CA HIS A 345 22.22 59.18 14.61
C HIS A 345 21.27 59.85 13.56
N GLU A 346 20.00 59.38 13.55
CA GLU A 346 18.73 60.05 13.15
C GLU A 346 18.35 60.40 11.69
N LEU A 347 17.07 60.82 11.52
CA LEU A 347 16.26 61.11 10.30
C LEU A 347 15.56 59.86 9.69
N LEU A 348 14.24 59.84 9.41
CA LEU A 348 13.16 60.83 9.60
C LEU A 348 11.79 60.13 9.81
N THR A 349 10.92 60.72 10.62
CA THR A 349 9.46 60.44 10.61
C THR A 349 8.72 61.60 9.94
N THR A 350 7.53 61.34 9.38
CA THR A 350 6.27 62.17 9.40
C THR A 350 5.38 61.91 8.16
N TRP A 351 4.14 62.43 8.22
CA TRP A 351 3.05 62.36 7.23
C TRP A 351 2.40 60.98 7.05
N GLY A 352 1.06 60.88 6.92
CA GLY A 352 0.01 61.91 7.00
C GLY A 352 -1.38 61.28 6.97
N SER A 353 -2.40 61.96 7.53
CA SER A 353 -3.72 61.37 7.82
C SER A 353 -4.89 61.95 6.98
N ASN A 354 -6.07 61.33 7.15
CA ASN A 354 -7.41 61.79 6.76
C ASN A 354 -7.80 61.70 5.27
N SER A 355 -8.90 60.97 4.97
CA SER A 355 -10.22 61.57 4.65
C SER A 355 -11.27 60.48 4.33
N ALA A 356 -12.56 60.81 4.43
CA ALA A 356 -13.69 59.92 4.13
C ALA A 356 -14.62 60.53 3.08
N GLY A 357 -15.40 59.70 2.33
CA GLY A 357 -16.43 60.24 1.43
C GLY A 357 -17.14 59.26 0.46
N VAL A 358 -18.37 58.89 0.81
CA VAL A 358 -19.58 58.77 -0.06
C VAL A 358 -19.51 57.99 -1.41
N VAL A 359 -20.14 56.80 -1.41
CA VAL A 359 -21.17 56.28 -2.37
C VAL A 359 -21.19 56.79 -3.83
N THR A 360 -21.13 55.86 -4.81
CA THR A 360 -22.21 55.58 -5.82
C THR A 360 -21.86 54.34 -6.68
N LYS A 361 -22.87 53.63 -7.22
CA LYS A 361 -22.73 52.48 -8.15
C LYS A 361 -22.21 52.90 -9.54
N ILE A 362 -21.50 51.99 -10.23
CA ILE A 362 -21.80 51.53 -11.61
C ILE A 362 -20.86 50.36 -11.99
N GLN A 363 -21.34 49.45 -12.84
CA GLN A 363 -20.53 48.35 -13.40
C GLN A 363 -19.73 48.82 -14.63
N THR A 364 -18.48 48.38 -14.79
CA THR A 364 -17.92 47.91 -16.08
C THR A 364 -16.53 47.29 -15.91
N SER A 365 -16.08 46.55 -16.91
CA SER A 365 -14.83 45.78 -16.90
C SER A 365 -13.59 46.60 -17.28
N ARG A 366 -12.45 46.38 -16.60
CA ARG A 366 -11.21 45.79 -17.18
C ARG A 366 -10.02 45.82 -16.21
N LYS A 367 -9.06 44.93 -16.51
CA LYS A 367 -7.71 44.78 -15.93
C LYS A 367 -7.06 46.06 -15.41
N PHE A 368 -6.43 45.97 -14.23
CA PHE A 368 -5.04 46.39 -14.03
C PHE A 368 -4.39 45.56 -12.91
N ASP A 369 -3.06 45.52 -12.91
CA ASP A 369 -2.27 44.48 -12.24
C ASP A 369 -2.15 44.67 -10.72
N ARG A 370 -2.01 43.55 -10.00
CA ARG A 370 -1.41 43.53 -8.66
C ARG A 370 -0.15 42.68 -8.70
N ILE A 371 0.97 43.30 -8.32
CA ILE A 371 2.25 42.63 -8.13
C ILE A 371 2.11 41.65 -6.96
N GLN A 372 1.97 40.36 -7.26
CA GLN A 372 2.07 39.30 -6.28
C GLN A 372 3.53 38.86 -6.16
N LEU A 373 4.17 39.20 -5.04
CA LEU A 373 5.39 38.52 -4.59
C LEU A 373 5.01 37.18 -3.96
N VAL A 374 4.47 36.27 -4.78
CA VAL A 374 4.29 34.86 -4.43
C VAL A 374 5.60 34.15 -4.71
N GLY A 375 6.18 33.53 -3.68
CA GLY A 375 7.31 32.61 -3.86
C GLY A 375 6.90 31.49 -4.81
N LYS A 376 7.69 31.25 -5.86
CA LYS A 376 7.33 30.30 -6.92
C LYS A 376 7.14 28.90 -6.31
N GLN A 377 5.92 28.39 -6.33
CA GLN A 377 5.71 26.94 -6.24
C GLN A 377 6.45 26.26 -7.41
N PRO A 378 6.92 25.01 -7.24
CA PRO A 378 7.31 24.17 -8.38
C PRO A 378 6.13 24.11 -9.35
N GLN A 379 6.31 24.52 -10.61
CA GLN A 379 5.19 24.61 -11.56
C GLN A 379 4.61 23.24 -11.97
N ASP A 380 5.30 22.15 -11.63
CA ASP A 380 4.86 20.79 -11.90
C ASP A 380 4.85 19.91 -10.63
N ILE A 381 3.71 19.93 -9.95
CA ILE A 381 3.26 18.83 -9.07
C ILE A 381 3.32 17.49 -9.83
N HIS A 382 3.16 17.52 -11.15
CA HIS A 382 3.19 16.36 -12.05
C HIS A 382 4.61 15.76 -12.19
N GLN A 383 5.67 16.57 -12.29
CA GLN A 383 7.05 16.08 -12.33
C GLN A 383 7.45 15.39 -11.02
N MET A 384 6.87 15.81 -9.89
CA MET A 384 7.10 15.16 -8.60
C MET A 384 6.44 13.77 -8.53
N ALA A 385 5.29 13.58 -9.19
CA ALA A 385 4.69 12.26 -9.37
C ALA A 385 5.47 11.42 -10.41
N GLU A 386 5.84 11.97 -11.57
CA GLU A 386 6.63 11.29 -12.62
C GLU A 386 7.91 10.64 -12.07
N ALA A 387 8.65 11.38 -11.23
CA ALA A 387 9.93 10.94 -10.68
C ALA A 387 9.81 9.86 -9.57
N TYR A 388 8.60 9.33 -9.34
CA TYR A 388 8.31 8.16 -8.49
C TYR A 388 8.15 6.87 -9.32
N TYR A 389 7.64 6.97 -10.55
CA TYR A 389 7.26 5.80 -11.36
C TYR A 389 8.42 5.11 -12.12
N LYS A 390 9.67 5.56 -11.94
CA LYS A 390 10.86 4.88 -12.50
C LYS A 390 11.29 3.65 -11.67
N SER A 391 10.61 3.37 -10.57
CA SER A 391 11.11 2.50 -9.52
C SER A 391 9.97 1.93 -8.68
N LEU A 392 9.48 0.74 -9.04
CA LEU A 392 8.45 -0.01 -8.29
C LEU A 392 8.83 -1.51 -8.19
N SER A 393 8.35 -2.22 -7.17
CA SER A 393 8.20 -3.69 -7.11
C SER A 393 7.35 -4.12 -5.92
N ALA A 394 7.07 -5.43 -5.87
CA ALA A 394 6.85 -6.29 -4.68
C ALA A 394 5.75 -5.95 -3.65
N SER A 395 5.26 -4.73 -3.62
CA SER A 395 4.13 -4.28 -2.79
C SER A 395 3.54 -2.95 -3.31
N MET A 396 4.36 -2.12 -3.97
CA MET A 396 3.93 -0.92 -4.71
C MET A 396 3.29 -1.26 -6.07
N ARG A 397 2.26 -2.10 -6.07
CA ARG A 397 1.61 -2.55 -7.31
C ARG A 397 0.58 -1.55 -7.84
N THR A 398 1.02 -0.34 -8.15
CA THR A 398 0.43 0.41 -9.26
C THR A 398 1.47 1.25 -10.02
N GLY A 399 2.09 0.66 -11.06
CA GLY A 399 2.73 1.42 -12.14
C GLY A 399 1.73 2.11 -13.08
N ILE A 400 0.59 2.56 -12.54
CA ILE A 400 -0.65 2.68 -13.31
C ILE A 400 -1.40 3.97 -12.99
N LYS A 401 -2.05 4.41 -14.06
CA LYS A 401 -2.82 5.62 -14.27
C LYS A 401 -4.29 5.26 -14.37
N TRP A 402 -5.03 5.73 -13.39
CA TRP A 402 -6.49 5.72 -13.39
C TRP A 402 -6.97 7.15 -13.72
N ILE A 403 -8.26 7.33 -14.01
CA ILE A 403 -8.91 8.59 -13.62
C ILE A 403 -9.29 8.46 -12.14
N VAL A 404 -9.48 9.57 -11.42
CA VAL A 404 -9.71 9.56 -9.96
C VAL A 404 -10.92 8.67 -9.63
N LYS A 405 -10.67 7.55 -8.94
CA LYS A 405 -11.64 6.49 -8.60
C LYS A 405 -12.37 5.82 -9.78
N GLY A 406 -11.90 5.95 -11.02
CA GLY A 406 -12.57 5.36 -12.20
C GLY A 406 -12.44 3.84 -12.30
N MET A 407 -13.45 3.21 -12.94
CA MET A 407 -13.52 1.76 -13.23
C MET A 407 -12.51 1.32 -14.29
N ALA A 408 -12.26 2.14 -15.31
CA ALA A 408 -11.33 1.82 -16.39
C ALA A 408 -9.88 2.07 -15.99
N LYS A 409 -9.10 0.98 -16.12
CA LYS A 409 -7.86 0.79 -15.40
C LYS A 409 -6.84 0.02 -16.27
N ALA A 410 -6.13 0.77 -17.12
CA ALA A 410 -5.28 0.23 -18.18
C ALA A 410 -3.78 0.10 -17.84
N VAL A 411 -3.24 -1.13 -17.89
CA VAL A 411 -1.79 -1.44 -17.78
C VAL A 411 -1.36 -2.60 -18.70
N ALA A 412 -0.09 -3.01 -18.61
CA ALA A 412 0.50 -4.19 -19.21
C ALA A 412 0.50 -5.38 -18.21
N ASP A 413 0.01 -6.54 -18.63
CA ASP A 413 -0.20 -7.72 -17.78
C ASP A 413 1.07 -8.57 -17.69
N THR A 414 1.70 -8.62 -16.52
CA THR A 414 3.01 -9.27 -16.28
C THR A 414 2.88 -10.66 -15.67
N GLN A 415 3.88 -11.52 -15.89
CA GLN A 415 3.96 -12.82 -15.20
C GLN A 415 4.70 -12.71 -13.87
N GLY A 416 4.08 -13.20 -12.80
CA GLY A 416 4.68 -13.26 -11.46
C GLY A 416 3.80 -12.59 -10.42
N GLU A 417 4.34 -11.60 -9.73
CA GLU A 417 3.75 -10.99 -8.55
C GLU A 417 2.83 -9.81 -8.94
N ASN A 418 1.70 -10.15 -9.56
CA ASN A 418 0.98 -9.31 -10.51
C ASN A 418 -0.44 -8.89 -10.06
N GLN A 419 -0.68 -8.66 -8.76
CA GLN A 419 -2.04 -8.47 -8.25
C GLN A 419 -2.86 -7.34 -8.92
N ALA A 420 -2.18 -6.29 -9.39
CA ALA A 420 -2.73 -5.19 -10.18
C ALA A 420 -2.21 -5.20 -11.64
N GLY A 421 -1.97 -6.38 -12.22
CA GLY A 421 -1.47 -6.58 -13.57
C GLY A 421 0.03 -6.37 -13.75
N PHE A 422 0.58 -5.23 -13.30
CA PHE A 422 1.98 -4.87 -13.56
C PHE A 422 2.88 -4.88 -12.32
N ALA A 423 4.01 -5.59 -12.43
CA ALA A 423 5.16 -5.48 -11.53
C ALA A 423 6.47 -5.32 -12.31
N PHE A 424 7.29 -4.33 -11.92
CA PHE A 424 8.47 -3.84 -12.65
C PHE A 424 9.74 -4.69 -12.42
N ASP A 425 9.70 -5.66 -11.51
CA ASP A 425 10.73 -6.68 -11.29
C ASP A 425 10.46 -7.99 -12.05
N THR A 426 9.37 -8.06 -12.81
CA THR A 426 9.10 -9.12 -13.81
C THR A 426 9.85 -8.83 -15.11
N GLU A 427 9.98 -9.83 -16.00
CA GLU A 427 10.69 -9.65 -17.29
C GLU A 427 9.78 -9.64 -18.52
N THR A 428 8.52 -10.11 -18.44
CA THR A 428 7.65 -10.31 -19.61
C THR A 428 6.23 -9.75 -19.44
N VAL A 429 5.68 -9.26 -20.54
CA VAL A 429 4.28 -8.82 -20.69
C VAL A 429 3.52 -9.84 -21.54
N THR A 430 2.29 -10.16 -21.13
CA THR A 430 1.41 -11.17 -21.73
C THR A 430 0.11 -10.61 -22.31
N GLY A 431 -0.18 -9.33 -22.06
CA GLY A 431 -1.46 -8.70 -22.34
C GLY A 431 -1.41 -7.21 -22.01
N PHE A 432 -2.46 -6.50 -22.38
CA PHE A 432 -2.78 -5.17 -21.88
C PHE A 432 -4.27 -5.10 -21.54
N SER A 433 -4.62 -5.31 -20.27
CA SER A 433 -6.02 -5.36 -19.79
C SER A 433 -6.52 -4.03 -19.24
N HIS A 434 -7.80 -4.00 -18.84
CA HIS A 434 -8.62 -2.77 -18.75
C HIS A 434 -9.25 -2.50 -17.37
N THR A 435 -9.08 -3.40 -16.39
CA THR A 435 -9.78 -3.40 -15.10
C THR A 435 -8.87 -3.98 -14.02
N HIS A 436 -8.72 -3.35 -12.85
CA HIS A 436 -7.77 -3.77 -11.80
C HIS A 436 -8.16 -3.27 -10.40
N ASP A 437 -7.78 -4.02 -9.36
CA ASP A 437 -7.67 -3.48 -8.00
C ASP A 437 -6.24 -2.95 -7.72
N SER A 438 -6.01 -2.36 -6.54
CA SER A 438 -4.78 -1.61 -6.23
C SER A 438 -4.26 -1.96 -4.85
N GLY A 439 -2.96 -2.28 -4.76
CA GLY A 439 -2.24 -2.50 -3.50
C GLY A 439 -2.52 -3.83 -2.79
N THR A 440 -3.53 -4.59 -3.21
CA THR A 440 -4.08 -5.77 -2.52
C THR A 440 -3.09 -6.90 -2.29
N GLY A 441 -3.00 -7.40 -1.05
CA GLY A 441 -2.18 -8.58 -0.69
C GLY A 441 -2.67 -9.96 -1.17
N GLY A 442 -3.86 -10.06 -1.76
CA GLY A 442 -4.53 -11.32 -2.06
C GLY A 442 -4.08 -12.06 -3.34
N SER A 443 -4.99 -12.86 -3.89
CA SER A 443 -4.89 -13.32 -5.28
C SER A 443 -4.94 -12.10 -6.23
N PRO A 444 -4.48 -12.22 -7.49
CA PRO A 444 -4.70 -11.17 -8.47
C PRO A 444 -6.18 -10.83 -8.64
N SER A 445 -6.46 -9.63 -9.15
CA SER A 445 -7.82 -9.17 -9.38
C SER A 445 -8.02 -8.67 -10.80
N MET A 446 -9.22 -8.94 -11.33
CA MET A 446 -9.68 -8.46 -12.63
C MET A 446 -8.68 -8.79 -13.76
N GLY A 447 -8.11 -7.79 -14.42
CA GLY A 447 -7.25 -7.94 -15.58
C GLY A 447 -7.96 -8.56 -16.77
N ASN A 448 -9.24 -8.24 -16.93
CA ASN A 448 -10.14 -8.90 -17.88
C ASN A 448 -9.87 -8.42 -19.33
N PHE A 449 -10.11 -9.33 -20.27
CA PHE A 449 -10.09 -9.08 -21.72
C PHE A 449 -8.79 -8.51 -22.30
N PRO A 450 -7.60 -9.00 -21.88
CA PRO A 450 -6.33 -8.42 -22.29
C PRO A 450 -6.16 -8.37 -23.81
N ILE A 451 -5.93 -7.17 -24.35
CA ILE A 451 -5.54 -7.02 -25.76
C ILE A 451 -4.05 -7.26 -25.94
N PHE A 452 -3.64 -7.72 -27.12
CA PHE A 452 -2.21 -7.85 -27.43
C PHE A 452 -1.92 -7.57 -28.90
N ALA A 453 -0.87 -6.80 -29.17
CA ALA A 453 -0.46 -6.37 -30.50
C ALA A 453 0.80 -7.12 -30.96
N GLN A 454 0.72 -7.82 -32.09
CA GLN A 454 1.85 -8.43 -32.78
C GLN A 454 2.14 -7.66 -34.08
N PRO A 455 3.42 -7.34 -34.41
CA PRO A 455 3.76 -6.62 -35.63
C PRO A 455 3.45 -7.42 -36.90
N ASN A 456 3.55 -8.75 -36.83
CA ASN A 456 3.36 -9.70 -37.93
C ASN A 456 3.10 -11.11 -37.41
N CYS A 457 2.49 -11.95 -38.25
CA CYS A 457 2.61 -13.41 -38.13
C CYS A 457 3.79 -13.89 -39.00
N PRO A 458 4.58 -14.88 -38.56
CA PRO A 458 5.58 -15.53 -39.41
C PRO A 458 4.97 -16.10 -40.69
N ASP A 459 5.71 -16.02 -41.81
CA ASP A 459 5.31 -16.49 -43.14
C ASP A 459 3.92 -15.98 -43.63
N ASP A 460 3.45 -14.86 -43.07
CA ASP A 460 2.12 -14.26 -43.28
C ASP A 460 0.93 -15.13 -42.81
N ASP A 461 1.18 -16.31 -42.23
CA ASP A 461 0.18 -17.30 -41.78
C ASP A 461 -0.28 -17.03 -40.34
N LEU A 462 -1.60 -16.80 -40.20
CA LEU A 462 -2.28 -16.65 -38.91
C LEU A 462 -2.03 -17.82 -37.94
N ASN A 463 -1.72 -19.02 -38.40
CA ASN A 463 -1.43 -20.18 -37.55
C ASN A 463 0.02 -20.24 -37.03
N GLN A 464 0.91 -19.33 -37.47
CA GLN A 464 2.23 -19.12 -36.88
C GLN A 464 2.27 -17.97 -35.86
N CYS A 465 1.27 -17.07 -35.88
CA CYS A 465 1.09 -16.06 -34.83
C CYS A 465 0.98 -16.71 -33.45
N LYS A 466 1.34 -15.95 -32.41
CA LYS A 466 1.30 -16.39 -31.02
C LYS A 466 0.01 -15.94 -30.37
N TRP A 467 -0.81 -16.88 -29.92
CA TRP A 467 -2.18 -16.57 -29.52
C TRP A 467 -2.40 -16.81 -28.02
N GLN A 468 -1.94 -17.93 -27.47
CA GLN A 468 -2.06 -18.22 -26.03
C GLN A 468 -1.17 -17.30 -25.18
N GLN A 469 -1.60 -17.00 -23.94
CA GLN A 469 -0.92 -16.08 -23.02
C GLN A 469 0.58 -16.35 -22.83
N ASN A 470 0.96 -17.62 -22.68
CA ASN A 470 2.36 -18.03 -22.50
C ASN A 470 3.17 -18.03 -23.81
N ASP A 471 2.53 -18.26 -24.95
CA ASP A 471 3.19 -18.28 -26.26
C ASP A 471 3.42 -16.86 -26.82
N ARG A 472 2.54 -15.92 -26.46
CA ARG A 472 2.61 -14.49 -26.86
C ARG A 472 3.39 -13.63 -25.87
N ALA A 473 3.86 -14.19 -24.76
CA ALA A 473 4.65 -13.47 -23.77
C ALA A 473 5.93 -12.90 -24.40
N VAL A 474 6.16 -11.60 -24.27
CA VAL A 474 7.31 -10.89 -24.84
C VAL A 474 8.04 -10.14 -23.74
N ALA A 475 9.37 -10.17 -23.76
CA ALA A 475 10.18 -9.42 -22.83
C ALA A 475 10.03 -7.90 -23.06
N TRP A 476 9.98 -7.12 -21.99
CA TRP A 476 9.93 -5.67 -22.08
C TRP A 476 11.33 -5.05 -21.93
N VAL A 477 11.60 -3.99 -22.69
CA VAL A 477 12.92 -3.35 -22.73
C VAL A 477 13.19 -2.71 -21.37
N ARG A 478 14.27 -3.13 -20.71
CA ARG A 478 14.66 -2.64 -19.37
C ARG A 478 14.65 -1.12 -19.31
N ASP A 479 14.14 -0.59 -18.20
CA ASP A 479 13.95 0.84 -17.92
C ASP A 479 13.09 1.61 -18.95
N SER A 480 12.42 0.94 -19.90
CA SER A 480 11.42 1.57 -20.78
C SER A 480 10.11 2.00 -20.10
N PRO A 481 9.58 1.35 -19.03
CA PRO A 481 8.37 1.80 -18.36
C PRO A 481 8.43 3.28 -17.96
N LYS A 482 7.39 4.03 -18.30
CA LYS A 482 7.13 5.40 -17.84
C LYS A 482 5.69 5.46 -17.36
N ALA A 483 5.42 6.12 -16.25
CA ALA A 483 4.06 6.38 -15.79
C ALA A 483 3.96 7.76 -15.13
N ARG A 484 2.73 8.27 -15.09
CA ARG A 484 2.27 9.46 -14.35
C ARG A 484 0.74 9.42 -14.26
N PRO A 485 0.09 10.23 -13.41
CA PRO A 485 -1.37 10.30 -13.41
C PRO A 485 -1.91 10.56 -14.83
N GLY A 486 -2.83 9.71 -15.29
CA GLY A 486 -3.38 9.75 -16.67
C GLY A 486 -2.54 9.09 -17.80
N TYR A 487 -1.30 8.66 -17.59
CA TYR A 487 -0.44 8.08 -18.65
C TYR A 487 0.50 6.95 -18.20
N PHE A 488 0.70 5.93 -19.04
CA PHE A 488 1.76 4.90 -18.90
C PHE A 488 2.14 4.35 -20.28
N SER A 489 3.42 4.02 -20.44
CA SER A 489 3.98 3.44 -21.66
C SER A 489 5.14 2.48 -21.38
N ILE A 490 5.27 1.44 -22.20
CA ILE A 490 6.29 0.38 -22.08
C ILE A 490 6.70 -0.09 -23.48
N ALA A 491 8.01 -0.33 -23.68
CA ALA A 491 8.54 -0.84 -24.94
C ALA A 491 8.79 -2.35 -24.85
N MET A 492 8.46 -3.08 -25.91
CA MET A 492 8.59 -4.53 -26.02
C MET A 492 9.81 -4.88 -26.88
N GLU A 493 10.51 -5.97 -26.58
CA GLU A 493 11.62 -6.46 -27.43
C GLU A 493 11.16 -6.88 -28.85
N SER A 494 9.85 -7.08 -29.05
CA SER A 494 9.21 -7.24 -30.37
C SER A 494 9.18 -5.96 -31.23
N GLY A 495 9.71 -4.83 -30.74
CA GLY A 495 9.65 -3.52 -31.38
C GLY A 495 8.34 -2.74 -31.12
N VAL A 496 7.35 -3.36 -30.47
CA VAL A 496 6.08 -2.69 -30.14
C VAL A 496 6.29 -1.73 -28.96
N GLN A 497 6.15 -0.43 -29.21
CA GLN A 497 5.91 0.55 -28.15
C GLN A 497 4.41 0.55 -27.85
N ALA A 498 4.05 0.21 -26.60
CA ALA A 498 2.69 0.37 -26.11
C ALA A 498 2.61 1.65 -25.27
N GLU A 499 1.59 2.46 -25.52
CA GLU A 499 1.19 3.60 -24.70
C GLU A 499 -0.31 3.48 -24.43
N MET A 500 -0.80 3.95 -23.29
CA MET A 500 -2.23 3.94 -23.01
C MET A 500 -2.67 5.10 -22.11
N THR A 501 -3.96 5.42 -22.09
CA THR A 501 -4.63 6.41 -21.23
C THR A 501 -6.08 5.98 -20.94
N VAL A 502 -6.80 6.62 -20.01
CA VAL A 502 -8.12 6.18 -19.55
C VAL A 502 -9.09 7.34 -19.28
N THR A 503 -10.38 7.02 -19.39
CA THR A 503 -11.53 7.80 -18.90
C THR A 503 -12.21 6.99 -17.78
N ASN A 504 -13.51 7.18 -17.50
CA ASN A 504 -14.16 6.53 -16.36
C ASN A 504 -14.45 5.04 -16.60
N HIS A 505 -14.92 4.69 -17.80
CA HIS A 505 -15.30 3.32 -18.18
C HIS A 505 -14.59 2.84 -19.47
N SER A 506 -13.65 3.64 -20.00
CA SER A 506 -12.94 3.35 -21.25
C SER A 506 -11.43 3.57 -21.15
N ALA A 507 -10.68 2.86 -22.00
CA ALA A 507 -9.24 2.93 -22.14
C ALA A 507 -8.85 3.16 -23.61
N LEU A 508 -7.81 3.95 -23.84
CA LEU A 508 -7.29 4.24 -25.18
C LEU A 508 -5.82 3.84 -25.26
N TYR A 509 -5.51 2.91 -26.15
CA TYR A 509 -4.17 2.36 -26.38
C TYR A 509 -3.62 2.89 -27.69
N ARG A 510 -2.32 3.16 -27.73
CA ARG A 510 -1.56 3.46 -28.95
C ARG A 510 -0.41 2.47 -29.04
N PHE A 511 -0.43 1.65 -30.09
CA PHE A 511 0.62 0.69 -30.41
C PHE A 511 1.41 1.22 -31.60
N THR A 512 2.69 1.50 -31.40
CA THR A 512 3.62 1.98 -32.43
C THR A 512 4.67 0.92 -32.70
N PHE A 513 4.77 0.50 -33.96
CA PHE A 513 5.58 -0.64 -34.39
C PHE A 513 6.96 -0.16 -34.87
N ASN A 514 7.91 -0.09 -33.94
CA ASN A 514 9.29 0.31 -34.23
C ASN A 514 10.11 -0.87 -34.78
N ASN A 515 11.21 -0.55 -35.48
CA ASN A 515 12.22 -1.50 -35.96
C ASN A 515 11.73 -2.60 -36.94
N VAL A 516 10.48 -2.54 -37.39
CA VAL A 516 9.94 -3.37 -38.48
C VAL A 516 9.74 -2.47 -39.72
N PRO A 517 10.24 -2.84 -40.92
CA PRO A 517 10.01 -2.07 -42.13
C PRO A 517 8.51 -1.93 -42.42
N THR A 518 8.05 -0.70 -42.73
CA THR A 518 6.62 -0.41 -42.95
C THR A 518 6.01 -1.32 -44.02
N GLU A 519 6.70 -1.52 -45.15
CA GLU A 519 6.26 -2.39 -46.25
C GLU A 519 6.06 -3.86 -45.85
N SER A 520 6.63 -4.30 -44.73
CA SER A 520 6.44 -5.66 -44.19
C SER A 520 5.57 -5.72 -42.94
N LEU A 521 4.96 -4.62 -42.47
CA LEU A 521 3.98 -4.64 -41.38
C LEU A 521 2.61 -5.15 -41.88
N SER A 522 2.08 -6.18 -41.23
CA SER A 522 0.68 -6.62 -41.31
C SER A 522 0.18 -7.02 -39.91
N PRO A 523 -0.01 -6.02 -39.01
CA PRO A 523 -0.17 -6.27 -37.58
C PRO A 523 -1.46 -6.99 -37.22
N VAL A 524 -1.43 -7.72 -36.12
CA VAL A 524 -2.58 -8.39 -35.51
C VAL A 524 -2.80 -7.83 -34.11
N ILE A 525 -4.01 -7.39 -33.82
CA ILE A 525 -4.46 -7.12 -32.46
C ILE A 525 -5.55 -8.14 -32.10
N LEU A 526 -5.32 -8.87 -31.00
CA LEU A 526 -6.26 -9.83 -30.44
C LEU A 526 -6.92 -9.30 -29.16
N VAL A 527 -8.08 -9.83 -28.83
CA VAL A 527 -8.62 -9.94 -27.46
C VAL A 527 -8.57 -11.42 -27.06
N ASP A 528 -8.28 -11.68 -25.79
CA ASP A 528 -8.42 -13.00 -25.15
C ASP A 528 -9.53 -12.92 -24.11
N LEU A 529 -10.39 -13.94 -23.98
CA LEU A 529 -11.54 -13.92 -23.05
C LEU A 529 -11.17 -14.06 -21.56
N MET A 530 -9.88 -14.13 -21.23
CA MET A 530 -9.36 -14.40 -19.89
C MET A 530 -9.27 -13.17 -18.97
N ASP A 531 -8.85 -13.47 -17.74
CA ASP A 531 -8.59 -12.59 -16.60
C ASP A 531 -7.24 -12.96 -15.95
N LEU A 532 -6.63 -12.05 -15.18
CA LEU A 532 -5.36 -12.29 -14.49
C LEU A 532 -5.40 -13.51 -13.54
N PRO A 533 -6.48 -13.73 -12.75
CA PRO A 533 -6.63 -14.94 -11.93
C PRO A 533 -6.84 -16.25 -12.70
N GLN A 534 -7.06 -16.17 -14.02
CA GLN A 534 -7.46 -17.31 -14.86
C GLN A 534 -8.74 -18.01 -14.32
N SER A 535 -9.71 -17.23 -13.85
CA SER A 535 -10.98 -17.67 -13.25
C SER A 535 -12.16 -17.77 -14.21
N ARG A 536 -12.04 -17.27 -15.45
CA ARG A 536 -13.10 -17.33 -16.49
C ARG A 536 -13.80 -18.70 -16.56
N LYS A 537 -15.09 -18.74 -16.21
CA LYS A 537 -15.97 -19.91 -16.31
C LYS A 537 -16.46 -20.15 -17.74
N GLY A 538 -17.00 -19.10 -18.37
CA GLY A 538 -17.48 -19.11 -19.76
C GLY A 538 -17.25 -17.76 -20.44
N GLY A 539 -17.71 -17.61 -21.68
CA GLY A 539 -17.71 -16.32 -22.38
C GLY A 539 -17.93 -16.43 -23.89
N ILE A 540 -18.20 -15.29 -24.52
CA ILE A 540 -18.38 -15.17 -25.97
C ILE A 540 -17.61 -13.96 -26.49
N ALA A 541 -16.92 -14.12 -27.63
CA ALA A 541 -16.31 -13.02 -28.37
C ALA A 541 -16.75 -13.08 -29.83
N SER A 542 -17.13 -11.93 -30.39
CA SER A 542 -17.51 -11.75 -31.80
C SER A 542 -16.74 -10.60 -32.42
N VAL A 543 -16.55 -10.65 -33.74
CA VAL A 543 -15.98 -9.58 -34.56
C VAL A 543 -16.84 -9.32 -35.80
N ASP A 544 -17.14 -8.05 -36.04
CA ASP A 544 -18.02 -7.63 -37.15
C ASP A 544 -17.24 -7.36 -38.46
N SER A 545 -17.92 -6.74 -39.44
CA SER A 545 -17.34 -6.32 -40.72
C SER A 545 -16.51 -5.02 -40.65
N SER A 546 -16.60 -4.24 -39.57
CA SER A 546 -15.76 -3.06 -39.33
C SER A 546 -14.43 -3.42 -38.64
N GLY A 547 -14.35 -4.64 -38.06
CA GLY A 547 -13.23 -5.08 -37.24
C GLY A 547 -13.41 -4.77 -35.76
N ARG A 548 -14.57 -4.25 -35.35
CA ARG A 548 -14.95 -4.08 -33.94
C ARG A 548 -14.99 -5.44 -33.25
N LEU A 549 -14.31 -5.56 -32.12
CA LEU A 549 -14.31 -6.76 -31.28
C LEU A 549 -15.26 -6.54 -30.09
N THR A 550 -16.16 -7.47 -29.84
CA THR A 550 -17.16 -7.37 -28.75
C THR A 550 -17.30 -8.69 -28.03
N GLY A 551 -17.61 -8.66 -26.73
CA GLY A 551 -17.86 -9.90 -26.01
C GLY A 551 -18.11 -9.73 -24.53
N ASN A 552 -18.28 -10.85 -23.85
CA ASN A 552 -18.40 -10.93 -22.40
C ASN A 552 -17.84 -12.26 -21.86
N ALA A 553 -17.68 -12.33 -20.54
CA ALA A 553 -17.28 -13.53 -19.83
C ALA A 553 -17.63 -13.42 -18.34
N THR A 554 -17.83 -14.59 -17.71
CA THR A 554 -18.13 -14.71 -16.29
C THR A 554 -16.86 -15.09 -15.51
N PHE A 555 -16.55 -14.32 -14.46
CA PHE A 555 -15.31 -14.41 -13.67
C PHE A 555 -15.61 -14.52 -12.16
N ASN A 556 -14.62 -14.90 -11.36
CA ASN A 556 -14.71 -14.88 -9.89
C ASN A 556 -14.15 -13.56 -9.32
N PRO A 557 -14.63 -13.10 -8.15
CA PRO A 557 -13.92 -12.08 -7.39
C PRO A 557 -12.56 -12.60 -6.89
N SER A 558 -11.61 -11.70 -6.69
CA SER A 558 -10.27 -11.98 -6.16
C SER A 558 -10.28 -12.42 -4.69
N PHE A 559 -11.24 -11.95 -3.89
CA PHE A 559 -11.29 -12.16 -2.44
C PHE A 559 -12.72 -12.23 -1.89
N GLY A 560 -13.54 -13.13 -2.43
CA GLY A 560 -14.91 -13.30 -1.94
C GLY A 560 -15.62 -14.54 -2.46
N ILE A 561 -16.95 -14.48 -2.44
CA ILE A 561 -17.84 -15.51 -2.99
C ILE A 561 -18.72 -14.95 -4.11
N GLY A 562 -19.15 -15.83 -5.02
CA GLY A 562 -19.98 -15.47 -6.17
C GLY A 562 -19.19 -15.40 -7.48
N SER A 563 -19.70 -14.60 -8.41
CA SER A 563 -19.10 -14.34 -9.72
C SER A 563 -19.79 -13.18 -10.40
N TYR A 564 -19.04 -12.40 -11.17
CA TYR A 564 -19.55 -11.29 -11.98
C TYR A 564 -19.41 -11.59 -13.46
N GLU A 565 -20.19 -10.89 -14.29
CA GLU A 565 -20.01 -10.84 -15.73
C GLU A 565 -19.49 -9.45 -16.12
N LEU A 566 -18.50 -9.39 -17.00
CA LEU A 566 -17.99 -8.15 -17.55
C LEU A 566 -18.06 -8.21 -19.08
N HIS A 567 -18.33 -7.07 -19.71
CA HIS A 567 -18.48 -6.89 -21.14
C HIS A 567 -17.39 -5.97 -21.67
N PHE A 568 -17.00 -6.16 -22.94
CA PHE A 568 -16.02 -5.32 -23.63
C PHE A 568 -16.47 -4.94 -25.05
N CYS A 569 -15.96 -3.82 -25.52
CA CYS A 569 -16.08 -3.36 -26.90
C CYS A 569 -14.76 -2.68 -27.33
N VAL A 570 -14.13 -3.17 -28.41
CA VAL A 570 -12.86 -2.65 -28.96
C VAL A 570 -13.08 -2.12 -30.38
N ASP A 571 -12.70 -0.87 -30.61
CA ASP A 571 -12.60 -0.24 -31.93
C ASP A 571 -11.16 0.14 -32.27
N PHE A 572 -10.87 0.32 -33.56
CA PHE A 572 -9.53 0.63 -34.06
C PHE A 572 -9.48 1.86 -34.98
N LYS A 573 -8.33 2.53 -35.00
CA LYS A 573 -8.03 3.69 -35.85
C LYS A 573 -6.55 3.69 -36.24
N GLY A 574 -6.23 3.97 -37.51
CA GLY A 574 -4.85 4.12 -38.01
C GLY A 574 -4.40 3.10 -39.08
N GLY A 575 -5.20 2.06 -39.35
CA GLY A 575 -4.93 1.09 -40.40
C GLY A 575 -6.20 0.53 -41.02
N ASP A 576 -6.11 0.11 -42.28
CA ASP A 576 -7.20 -0.54 -43.01
C ASP A 576 -7.27 -2.04 -42.62
N ILE A 577 -8.47 -2.56 -42.33
CA ILE A 577 -8.67 -3.97 -41.96
C ILE A 577 -8.39 -4.89 -43.15
N ARG A 578 -7.60 -5.94 -42.91
CA ARG A 578 -7.21 -6.98 -43.86
C ARG A 578 -7.98 -8.28 -43.62
N ASP A 579 -7.86 -8.84 -42.42
CA ASP A 579 -8.50 -10.08 -42.00
C ASP A 579 -9.14 -9.87 -40.61
N THR A 580 -10.25 -10.52 -40.32
CA THR A 580 -10.83 -10.60 -38.97
C THR A 580 -11.27 -12.02 -38.68
N GLY A 581 -11.31 -12.42 -37.41
CA GLY A 581 -11.91 -13.70 -37.05
C GLY A 581 -11.68 -14.12 -35.61
N THR A 582 -11.78 -15.43 -35.37
CA THR A 582 -11.64 -16.05 -34.06
C THR A 582 -10.37 -16.88 -33.94
N TRP A 583 -9.88 -17.06 -32.72
CA TRP A 583 -8.77 -17.93 -32.40
C TRP A 583 -9.05 -18.78 -31.16
N VAL A 584 -8.50 -20.00 -31.12
CA VAL A 584 -8.59 -20.96 -30.00
C VAL A 584 -7.24 -21.67 -29.87
N LYS A 585 -6.68 -21.70 -28.65
CA LYS A 585 -5.29 -22.13 -28.42
C LYS A 585 -4.35 -21.38 -29.37
N ASN A 586 -3.50 -22.04 -30.16
CA ASN A 586 -2.67 -21.40 -31.20
C ASN A 586 -3.20 -21.60 -32.62
N ARG A 587 -4.52 -21.63 -32.83
CA ARG A 587 -5.12 -21.77 -34.18
C ARG A 587 -6.17 -20.69 -34.41
N ALA A 588 -6.15 -20.10 -35.59
CA ALA A 588 -6.98 -18.95 -35.96
C ALA A 588 -7.77 -19.24 -37.25
N ASN A 589 -8.97 -18.67 -37.33
CA ASN A 589 -9.92 -18.89 -38.42
C ASN A 589 -10.56 -17.55 -38.81
N SER A 590 -10.22 -17.03 -39.99
CA SER A 590 -10.77 -15.76 -40.51
C SER A 590 -12.19 -15.88 -41.08
N SER A 591 -12.68 -17.10 -41.33
CA SER A 591 -14.06 -17.34 -41.78
C SER A 591 -15.05 -17.38 -40.60
N GLN A 592 -14.59 -17.76 -39.41
CA GLN A 592 -15.41 -17.77 -38.20
C GLN A 592 -15.31 -16.42 -37.49
N LYS A 593 -16.48 -15.84 -37.16
CA LYS A 593 -16.60 -14.49 -36.59
C LYS A 593 -17.02 -14.46 -35.12
N THR A 594 -17.44 -15.60 -34.57
CA THR A 594 -17.85 -15.75 -33.16
C THR A 594 -17.25 -17.00 -32.54
N VAL A 595 -16.68 -16.87 -31.35
CA VAL A 595 -16.20 -17.98 -30.51
C VAL A 595 -16.93 -17.94 -29.17
N SER A 596 -17.31 -19.13 -28.68
CA SER A 596 -18.02 -19.30 -27.42
C SER A 596 -17.32 -20.37 -26.59
N LEU A 597 -17.15 -20.09 -25.30
CA LEU A 597 -16.51 -20.97 -24.31
C LEU A 597 -17.53 -21.29 -23.21
N VAL A 598 -17.60 -22.56 -22.83
CA VAL A 598 -18.47 -23.07 -21.78
C VAL A 598 -17.66 -23.60 -20.61
N GLU A 599 -18.25 -23.63 -19.42
CA GLU A 599 -17.66 -24.28 -18.26
C GLU A 599 -17.81 -25.81 -18.41
N ASP A 600 -16.70 -26.52 -18.66
CA ASP A 600 -16.67 -27.98 -18.87
C ASP A 600 -15.97 -28.75 -17.72
N GLY A 601 -15.58 -28.03 -16.65
CA GLY A 601 -14.85 -28.57 -15.50
C GLY A 601 -13.47 -29.16 -15.81
N SER A 602 -12.96 -28.98 -17.03
CA SER A 602 -11.83 -29.74 -17.59
C SER A 602 -10.76 -28.84 -18.23
N ASN A 603 -11.17 -27.80 -18.95
CA ASN A 603 -10.30 -26.78 -19.51
C ASN A 603 -10.34 -25.51 -18.63
N THR A 604 -9.18 -25.07 -18.18
CA THR A 604 -9.01 -23.77 -17.51
C THR A 604 -8.60 -22.69 -18.50
N PRO A 605 -8.72 -21.38 -18.19
CA PRO A 605 -8.25 -20.30 -19.07
C PRO A 605 -6.75 -20.38 -19.37
N ALA A 606 -5.96 -20.95 -18.43
CA ALA A 606 -4.55 -21.28 -18.60
C ALA A 606 -4.26 -22.33 -19.69
N THR A 607 -5.23 -23.23 -19.96
CA THR A 607 -5.10 -24.35 -20.92
C THR A 607 -6.01 -24.22 -22.14
N LEU A 608 -6.93 -23.25 -22.12
CA LEU A 608 -7.85 -22.87 -23.19
C LEU A 608 -8.06 -21.34 -23.19
N SER A 609 -7.05 -20.64 -23.68
CA SER A 609 -7.13 -19.24 -24.13
C SER A 609 -7.81 -19.18 -25.50
N ALA A 610 -8.66 -18.18 -25.73
CA ALA A 610 -9.42 -18.01 -26.98
C ALA A 610 -10.09 -16.63 -27.04
N GLY A 611 -10.37 -16.16 -28.26
CA GLY A 611 -11.04 -14.87 -28.47
C GLY A 611 -11.12 -14.47 -29.94
N THR A 612 -11.10 -13.17 -30.20
CA THR A 612 -11.23 -12.57 -31.54
C THR A 612 -10.03 -11.70 -31.89
N PHE A 613 -9.85 -11.44 -33.19
CA PHE A 613 -8.75 -10.61 -33.68
C PHE A 613 -9.15 -9.74 -34.88
N ALA A 614 -8.46 -8.61 -34.99
CA ALA A 614 -8.38 -7.78 -36.18
C ALA A 614 -6.93 -7.79 -36.69
N ARG A 615 -6.76 -8.05 -37.99
CA ARG A 615 -5.49 -7.94 -38.71
C ARG A 615 -5.57 -6.79 -39.69
N PHE A 616 -4.49 -6.03 -39.79
CA PHE A 616 -4.41 -4.83 -40.59
C PHE A 616 -3.51 -5.02 -41.82
N HIS A 617 -3.78 -4.21 -42.84
CA HIS A 617 -2.83 -3.93 -43.91
C HIS A 617 -1.66 -3.08 -43.37
N THR A 618 -0.66 -2.84 -44.23
CA THR A 618 0.44 -1.91 -43.98
C THR A 618 -0.07 -0.55 -43.48
N LEU A 619 0.44 -0.15 -42.32
CA LEU A 619 0.11 1.12 -41.68
C LEU A 619 0.86 2.27 -42.38
N ARG A 620 0.28 3.47 -42.39
CA ARG A 620 0.94 4.66 -42.98
C ARG A 620 1.97 5.26 -42.02
N ASP A 621 1.61 5.33 -40.75
CA ASP A 621 2.38 6.01 -39.69
C ASP A 621 3.00 5.02 -38.68
N ASN A 622 3.04 3.72 -39.00
CA ASN A 622 3.44 2.62 -38.12
C ASN A 622 2.69 2.56 -36.76
N THR A 623 1.50 3.15 -36.65
CA THR A 623 0.71 3.20 -35.40
C THR A 623 -0.73 2.72 -35.61
N ILE A 624 -1.23 1.90 -34.67
CA ILE A 624 -2.67 1.65 -34.48
C ILE A 624 -3.09 2.21 -33.11
N THR A 625 -4.22 2.91 -33.06
CA THR A 625 -4.90 3.27 -31.82
C THR A 625 -6.08 2.30 -31.62
N ALA A 626 -6.18 1.70 -30.44
CA ALA A 626 -7.29 0.85 -30.03
C ALA A 626 -8.07 1.52 -28.89
N ARG A 627 -9.38 1.69 -29.06
CA ARG A 627 -10.30 2.21 -28.04
C ARG A 627 -11.06 1.04 -27.44
N VAL A 628 -10.99 0.87 -26.14
CA VAL A 628 -11.71 -0.18 -25.41
C VAL A 628 -12.68 0.45 -24.42
N GLY A 629 -13.94 0.03 -24.45
CA GLY A 629 -14.91 0.30 -23.39
C GLY A 629 -15.22 -0.99 -22.65
N VAL A 630 -15.50 -0.86 -21.34
CA VAL A 630 -15.92 -1.96 -20.47
C VAL A 630 -17.23 -1.60 -19.76
N SER A 631 -18.01 -2.61 -19.39
CA SER A 631 -19.27 -2.46 -18.64
C SER A 631 -19.64 -3.76 -17.92
N PHE A 632 -20.21 -3.68 -16.73
CA PHE A 632 -20.85 -4.82 -16.06
C PHE A 632 -22.29 -5.05 -16.55
N MET A 633 -22.87 -4.10 -17.31
CA MET A 633 -24.28 -4.10 -17.72
C MET A 633 -24.53 -4.86 -19.03
N SER A 634 -23.76 -4.57 -20.09
CA SER A 634 -23.96 -5.16 -21.44
C SER A 634 -22.83 -4.82 -22.42
N VAL A 635 -22.78 -5.52 -23.57
CA VAL A 635 -21.90 -5.15 -24.69
C VAL A 635 -22.27 -3.78 -25.25
N GLU A 636 -23.56 -3.49 -25.35
CA GLU A 636 -24.12 -2.24 -25.83
C GLU A 636 -23.69 -1.06 -24.94
N GLN A 637 -23.73 -1.23 -23.61
CA GLN A 637 -23.21 -0.25 -22.66
C GLN A 637 -21.69 -0.10 -22.77
N ALA A 638 -20.93 -1.21 -22.90
CA ALA A 638 -19.48 -1.15 -23.10
C ALA A 638 -19.08 -0.37 -24.37
N CYS A 639 -19.81 -0.55 -25.49
CA CYS A 639 -19.59 0.25 -26.69
C CYS A 639 -20.02 1.72 -26.48
N SER A 640 -21.17 1.96 -25.84
CA SER A 640 -21.68 3.32 -25.57
C SER A 640 -20.74 4.13 -24.68
N ASN A 641 -20.13 3.48 -23.66
CA ASN A 641 -19.10 4.05 -22.80
C ASN A 641 -17.91 4.55 -23.64
N ALA A 642 -17.33 3.66 -24.45
CA ALA A 642 -16.22 4.00 -25.36
C ALA A 642 -16.57 5.10 -26.36
N GLU A 643 -17.74 5.03 -27.00
CA GLU A 643 -18.19 5.99 -28.00
C GLU A 643 -18.45 7.38 -27.40
N THR A 644 -18.95 7.45 -26.17
CA THR A 644 -19.29 8.70 -25.47
C THR A 644 -18.07 9.35 -24.82
N GLU A 645 -17.22 8.57 -24.14
CA GLU A 645 -16.04 9.09 -23.44
C GLU A 645 -14.87 9.39 -24.39
N LEU A 646 -14.73 8.60 -25.47
CA LEU A 646 -13.59 8.64 -26.40
C LEU A 646 -14.01 8.71 -27.89
N PRO A 647 -14.92 9.62 -28.30
CA PRO A 647 -15.51 9.63 -29.64
C PRO A 647 -14.48 9.74 -30.77
N ASN A 648 -13.44 10.56 -30.59
CA ASN A 648 -12.48 10.92 -31.63
C ASN A 648 -11.14 10.16 -31.59
N PHE A 649 -10.93 9.29 -30.59
CA PHE A 649 -9.64 8.65 -30.28
C PHE A 649 -8.51 9.68 -30.05
N ASP A 650 -8.80 10.81 -29.40
CA ASP A 650 -7.79 11.84 -29.12
C ASP A 650 -6.96 11.47 -27.88
N PHE A 651 -5.86 10.77 -28.13
CA PHE A 651 -4.94 10.31 -27.09
C PHE A 651 -4.31 11.48 -26.30
N ALA A 652 -3.97 12.58 -26.96
CA ALA A 652 -3.31 13.71 -26.31
C ALA A 652 -4.28 14.45 -25.38
N ASN A 653 -5.48 14.77 -25.88
CA ASN A 653 -6.52 15.41 -25.07
C ASN A 653 -6.98 14.52 -23.91
N THR A 654 -7.08 13.20 -24.11
CA THR A 654 -7.46 12.25 -23.04
C THR A 654 -6.43 12.25 -21.92
N VAL A 655 -5.13 12.19 -22.26
CA VAL A 655 -4.05 12.30 -21.26
C VAL A 655 -4.14 13.62 -20.49
N SER A 656 -4.28 14.75 -21.18
CA SER A 656 -4.38 16.07 -20.53
C SER A 656 -5.65 16.25 -19.69
N ALA A 657 -6.77 15.63 -20.08
CA ALA A 657 -8.00 15.63 -19.30
C ALA A 657 -7.86 14.82 -18.00
N ALA A 658 -7.29 13.62 -18.07
CA ALA A 658 -6.97 12.82 -16.89
C ALA A 658 -5.98 13.55 -15.97
N GLU A 659 -4.96 14.22 -16.53
CA GLU A 659 -4.05 15.06 -15.76
C GLU A 659 -4.73 16.25 -15.09
N SER A 660 -5.71 16.90 -15.73
CA SER A 660 -6.49 17.96 -15.08
C SER A 660 -7.27 17.41 -13.90
N ALA A 661 -7.99 16.30 -14.08
CA ALA A 661 -8.79 15.68 -13.02
C ALA A 661 -7.96 15.33 -11.77
N TRP A 662 -6.73 14.83 -11.95
CA TRP A 662 -5.79 14.61 -10.85
C TRP A 662 -5.27 15.91 -10.24
N ARG A 663 -4.93 16.91 -11.06
CA ARG A 663 -4.48 18.22 -10.60
C ARG A 663 -5.54 18.91 -9.75
N ASP A 664 -6.79 18.89 -10.20
CA ASP A 664 -7.93 19.53 -9.53
C ASP A 664 -8.23 18.89 -8.15
N LYS A 665 -8.10 17.56 -8.05
CA LYS A 665 -8.27 16.81 -6.78
C LYS A 665 -7.07 16.97 -5.83
N LEU A 666 -5.84 17.04 -6.32
CA LEU A 666 -4.64 17.25 -5.48
C LEU A 666 -4.48 18.71 -5.02
N ASN A 667 -4.89 19.68 -5.85
CA ASN A 667 -4.83 21.13 -5.59
C ASN A 667 -5.78 21.61 -4.47
N VAL A 668 -6.44 20.71 -3.74
CA VAL A 668 -7.05 21.02 -2.44
C VAL A 668 -5.99 21.20 -1.34
N ILE A 669 -4.82 20.57 -1.48
CA ILE A 669 -3.66 20.76 -0.59
C ILE A 669 -2.67 21.74 -1.22
N SER A 670 -2.09 22.61 -0.39
CA SER A 670 -0.93 23.45 -0.72
C SER A 670 0.13 23.32 0.37
N VAL A 671 1.39 23.15 -0.01
CA VAL A 671 2.53 23.03 0.92
C VAL A 671 3.59 24.11 0.68
N ASN A 672 4.20 24.58 1.76
CA ASN A 672 5.48 25.27 1.71
C ASN A 672 6.60 24.23 1.93
N ALA A 673 7.17 23.78 0.82
CA ALA A 673 8.23 22.78 0.77
C ALA A 673 9.66 23.38 0.74
N GLU A 674 9.84 24.61 1.23
CA GLU A 674 11.15 25.24 1.39
C GLU A 674 12.08 24.39 2.27
N GLY A 675 13.20 23.92 1.68
CA GLY A 675 14.18 23.06 2.35
C GLY A 675 13.84 21.57 2.40
N ILE A 676 12.67 21.14 1.92
CA ILE A 676 12.25 19.73 1.96
C ILE A 676 12.87 18.97 0.78
N SER A 677 13.43 17.77 1.03
CA SER A 677 13.97 16.94 -0.04
C SER A 677 12.91 16.61 -1.10
N SER A 678 13.33 16.48 -2.36
CA SER A 678 12.41 16.15 -3.45
C SER A 678 11.73 14.80 -3.21
N ASP A 679 12.47 13.80 -2.72
CA ASP A 679 11.95 12.45 -2.45
C ASP A 679 10.85 12.41 -1.39
N LEU A 680 10.94 13.18 -0.30
CA LEU A 680 9.84 13.29 0.68
C LEU A 680 8.59 13.93 0.04
N GLN A 681 8.76 14.91 -0.85
CA GLN A 681 7.64 15.48 -1.60
C GLN A 681 7.00 14.45 -2.56
N LYS A 682 7.79 13.55 -3.17
CA LYS A 682 7.22 12.45 -3.98
C LYS A 682 6.49 11.42 -3.12
N VAL A 683 7.04 11.05 -1.95
CA VAL A 683 6.37 10.16 -0.98
C VAL A 683 5.00 10.73 -0.60
N PHE A 684 4.94 12.02 -0.28
CA PHE A 684 3.69 12.72 0.03
C PHE A 684 2.68 12.67 -1.12
N TRP A 685 3.04 13.19 -2.31
CA TRP A 685 2.10 13.29 -3.42
C TRP A 685 1.72 11.93 -4.04
N SER A 686 2.61 10.94 -4.00
CA SER A 686 2.29 9.57 -4.41
C SER A 686 1.39 8.84 -3.40
N GLY A 687 1.56 9.06 -2.10
CA GLY A 687 0.62 8.55 -1.09
C GLY A 687 -0.78 9.12 -1.27
N ALA A 688 -0.87 10.43 -1.55
CA ALA A 688 -2.14 11.11 -1.81
C ALA A 688 -2.80 10.63 -3.12
N TYR A 689 -2.01 10.34 -4.16
CA TYR A 689 -2.49 9.69 -5.37
C TYR A 689 -3.09 8.31 -5.07
N ARG A 690 -2.39 7.47 -4.29
CA ARG A 690 -2.81 6.09 -4.03
C ARG A 690 -4.06 5.98 -3.15
N ALA A 691 -4.21 6.84 -2.16
CA ALA A 691 -5.42 6.97 -1.34
C ALA A 691 -6.66 7.50 -2.10
N MET A 692 -6.56 7.76 -3.41
CA MET A 692 -7.67 8.15 -4.29
C MET A 692 -7.93 7.16 -5.44
N ILE A 693 -7.43 5.92 -5.32
CA ILE A 693 -7.60 4.85 -6.30
C ILE A 693 -8.83 3.98 -6.02
N SER A 694 -9.09 3.72 -4.74
CA SER A 694 -10.17 2.87 -4.23
C SER A 694 -10.89 3.58 -3.06
N PRO A 695 -12.14 3.19 -2.72
CA PRO A 695 -13.07 2.42 -3.56
C PRO A 695 -13.37 3.12 -4.90
N GLN A 696 -13.82 2.34 -5.89
CA GLN A 696 -14.05 2.75 -7.28
C GLN A 696 -15.50 3.24 -7.48
N ASP A 697 -15.71 4.26 -8.31
CA ASP A 697 -17.03 4.76 -8.71
C ASP A 697 -17.55 3.92 -9.89
N TYR A 698 -18.54 3.07 -9.61
CA TYR A 698 -19.25 2.20 -10.56
C TYR A 698 -20.70 2.71 -10.77
N THR A 699 -20.95 4.02 -10.61
CA THR A 699 -22.30 4.60 -10.73
C THR A 699 -22.83 4.45 -12.16
N GLY A 700 -23.93 3.70 -12.32
CA GLY A 700 -24.50 3.32 -13.62
C GLY A 700 -24.08 1.92 -14.11
N GLU A 701 -23.13 1.28 -13.43
CA GLU A 701 -22.56 -0.03 -13.77
C GLU A 701 -22.92 -1.12 -12.74
N ASN A 702 -24.06 -0.98 -12.06
CA ASN A 702 -24.60 -1.98 -11.13
C ASN A 702 -25.75 -2.80 -11.79
N PRO A 703 -25.54 -4.08 -12.13
CA PRO A 703 -26.58 -4.96 -12.68
C PRO A 703 -27.41 -5.69 -11.61
N LEU A 704 -27.01 -5.63 -10.33
CA LEU A 704 -27.60 -6.44 -9.24
C LEU A 704 -28.99 -5.92 -8.82
N TRP A 705 -29.15 -4.60 -8.78
CA TRP A 705 -30.40 -3.90 -8.48
C TRP A 705 -30.46 -2.56 -9.22
N LYS A 706 -31.59 -1.86 -9.09
CA LYS A 706 -31.78 -0.51 -9.65
C LYS A 706 -31.98 0.48 -8.52
N SER A 707 -31.05 1.42 -8.40
CA SER A 707 -31.13 2.56 -7.49
C SER A 707 -30.70 3.83 -8.24
N GLU A 708 -31.12 4.99 -7.73
CA GLU A 708 -30.66 6.32 -8.17
C GLU A 708 -29.52 6.84 -7.28
N GLU A 709 -29.08 6.05 -6.30
CA GLU A 709 -27.92 6.33 -5.45
C GLU A 709 -26.60 6.16 -6.24
N PRO A 710 -25.52 6.87 -5.85
CA PRO A 710 -24.19 6.58 -6.36
C PRO A 710 -23.75 5.17 -5.91
N TYR A 711 -23.13 4.41 -6.80
CA TYR A 711 -22.69 3.04 -6.52
C TYR A 711 -21.17 2.96 -6.58
N TYR A 712 -20.57 2.50 -5.48
CA TYR A 712 -19.14 2.32 -5.31
C TYR A 712 -18.83 0.85 -4.99
N ASP A 713 -17.70 0.37 -5.49
CA ASP A 713 -17.23 -1.02 -5.35
C ASP A 713 -15.71 -1.05 -5.12
N SER A 714 -15.12 -2.22 -4.94
CA SER A 714 -13.72 -2.36 -4.44
C SER A 714 -13.49 -1.62 -3.10
N PHE A 715 -14.44 -1.78 -2.17
CA PHE A 715 -14.17 -1.66 -0.74
C PHE A 715 -13.30 -2.86 -0.34
N TYR A 716 -12.00 -2.79 -0.66
CA TYR A 716 -11.02 -3.87 -0.50
C TYR A 716 -9.88 -3.37 0.40
N CYS A 717 -9.97 -3.56 1.70
CA CYS A 717 -11.19 -3.78 2.49
C CYS A 717 -11.49 -2.55 3.37
N ILE A 718 -12.66 -2.53 4.01
CA ILE A 718 -12.97 -1.47 4.98
C ILE A 718 -12.03 -1.56 6.18
N TRP A 719 -11.70 -2.77 6.65
CA TRP A 719 -10.70 -3.03 7.68
C TRP A 719 -9.37 -2.29 7.44
N ASP A 720 -8.80 -2.29 6.23
CA ASP A 720 -7.61 -1.48 5.91
C ASP A 720 -7.97 0.01 5.80
N SER A 721 -8.97 0.33 4.96
CA SER A 721 -9.22 1.70 4.51
C SER A 721 -9.88 2.62 5.54
N TYR A 722 -10.51 2.09 6.60
CA TYR A 722 -10.97 2.89 7.74
C TYR A 722 -9.81 3.44 8.57
N ARG A 723 -8.61 2.85 8.48
CA ARG A 723 -7.42 3.20 9.25
C ARG A 723 -6.58 4.34 8.62
N GLY A 724 -7.10 5.01 7.59
CA GLY A 724 -6.56 6.30 7.12
C GLY A 724 -7.12 6.82 5.81
N VAL A 725 -7.46 5.93 4.86
CA VAL A 725 -7.89 6.31 3.50
C VAL A 725 -9.14 7.18 3.55
N HIS A 726 -10.18 6.72 4.25
CA HIS A 726 -11.46 7.43 4.33
C HIS A 726 -11.37 8.77 5.10
N GLN A 727 -10.50 8.88 6.11
CA GLN A 727 -10.28 10.17 6.79
C GLN A 727 -9.53 11.16 5.90
N LEU A 728 -8.55 10.70 5.13
CA LEU A 728 -7.88 11.54 4.13
C LEU A 728 -8.85 11.97 3.02
N LEU A 729 -9.74 11.09 2.58
CA LEU A 729 -10.82 11.42 1.64
C LEU A 729 -11.82 12.43 2.22
N THR A 730 -12.13 12.38 3.52
CA THR A 730 -12.97 13.39 4.18
C THR A 730 -12.32 14.79 4.15
N LEU A 731 -10.98 14.86 4.17
CA LEU A 731 -10.23 16.13 4.08
C LEU A 731 -10.05 16.63 2.64
N MET A 732 -9.77 15.73 1.69
CA MET A 732 -9.42 16.10 0.31
C MET A 732 -10.63 16.11 -0.64
N ASP A 733 -11.57 15.20 -0.46
CA ASP A 733 -12.65 14.92 -1.40
C ASP A 733 -13.98 14.52 -0.71
N PRO A 734 -14.50 15.34 0.23
CA PRO A 734 -15.67 15.01 1.05
C PRO A 734 -16.94 14.69 0.26
N LEU A 735 -17.08 15.18 -0.99
CA LEU A 735 -18.17 14.80 -1.88
C LEU A 735 -18.12 13.32 -2.26
N SER A 736 -16.95 12.79 -2.62
CA SER A 736 -16.82 11.36 -2.92
C SER A 736 -16.92 10.50 -1.65
N GLN A 737 -16.48 11.03 -0.50
CA GLN A 737 -16.72 10.36 0.79
C GLN A 737 -18.22 10.24 1.09
N SER A 738 -19.01 11.30 0.91
CA SER A 738 -20.47 11.26 0.99
C SER A 738 -21.06 10.16 0.09
N ARG A 739 -20.67 10.15 -1.19
CA ARG A 739 -21.12 9.12 -2.15
C ARG A 739 -20.75 7.69 -1.74
N MET A 740 -19.58 7.47 -1.16
CA MET A 740 -19.17 6.16 -0.65
C MET A 740 -20.05 5.71 0.52
N ILE A 741 -20.40 6.60 1.46
CA ILE A 741 -21.34 6.28 2.54
C ILE A 741 -22.75 6.02 1.98
N ARG A 742 -23.24 6.84 1.05
CA ARG A 742 -24.53 6.60 0.34
C ARG A 742 -24.55 5.22 -0.32
N SER A 743 -23.47 4.81 -0.98
CA SER A 743 -23.36 3.49 -1.59
C SER A 743 -23.40 2.35 -0.58
N LEU A 744 -22.79 2.51 0.61
CA LEU A 744 -22.86 1.50 1.67
C LEU A 744 -24.28 1.38 2.23
N VAL A 745 -25.00 2.51 2.37
CA VAL A 745 -26.42 2.53 2.74
C VAL A 745 -27.30 1.88 1.64
N ASP A 746 -26.99 2.07 0.36
CA ASP A 746 -27.72 1.43 -0.74
C ASP A 746 -27.45 -0.09 -0.81
N ILE A 747 -26.19 -0.52 -0.65
CA ILE A 747 -25.82 -1.93 -0.49
C ILE A 747 -26.58 -2.53 0.70
N TYR A 748 -26.65 -1.84 1.83
CA TYR A 748 -27.42 -2.26 3.00
C TYR A 748 -28.92 -2.47 2.68
N ARG A 749 -29.56 -1.49 2.02
CA ARG A 749 -30.99 -1.59 1.63
C ARG A 749 -31.29 -2.80 0.74
N HIS A 750 -30.32 -3.26 -0.05
CA HIS A 750 -30.50 -4.32 -1.04
C HIS A 750 -29.97 -5.70 -0.63
N GLU A 751 -28.91 -5.77 0.18
CA GLU A 751 -28.30 -7.03 0.65
C GLU A 751 -28.60 -7.33 2.13
N GLY A 752 -29.09 -6.35 2.90
CA GLY A 752 -29.59 -6.49 4.28
C GLY A 752 -28.53 -6.36 5.39
N TYR A 753 -27.28 -6.14 5.03
CA TYR A 753 -26.09 -6.08 5.88
C TYR A 753 -25.05 -5.12 5.29
N LEU A 754 -24.09 -4.68 6.11
CA LEU A 754 -22.91 -3.97 5.62
C LEU A 754 -21.80 -4.97 5.24
N PRO A 755 -21.03 -4.72 4.16
CA PRO A 755 -19.82 -5.47 3.84
C PRO A 755 -18.63 -4.92 4.63
N ASP A 756 -17.73 -5.81 5.09
CA ASP A 756 -16.36 -5.40 5.46
C ASP A 756 -15.44 -5.40 4.23
N CYS A 757 -15.70 -6.30 3.27
CA CYS A 757 -15.03 -6.34 1.97
C CYS A 757 -16.07 -6.47 0.84
N ARG A 758 -15.89 -5.73 -0.26
CA ARG A 758 -16.69 -5.84 -1.49
C ARG A 758 -15.83 -5.51 -2.70
N MET A 759 -15.82 -6.37 -3.71
CA MET A 759 -15.08 -6.14 -4.95
C MET A 759 -15.73 -6.84 -6.15
N SER A 760 -15.74 -6.17 -7.30
CA SER A 760 -16.34 -6.66 -8.54
C SER A 760 -17.76 -7.21 -8.35
N LEU A 761 -18.66 -6.40 -7.74
CA LEU A 761 -20.07 -6.75 -7.50
C LEU A 761 -20.31 -7.96 -6.57
N CYS A 762 -19.28 -8.45 -5.88
CA CYS A 762 -19.36 -9.66 -5.06
C CYS A 762 -19.09 -9.36 -3.58
N LYS A 763 -19.71 -10.15 -2.67
CA LYS A 763 -19.43 -10.10 -1.23
C LYS A 763 -18.03 -10.65 -0.96
N GLY A 764 -17.17 -9.85 -0.33
CA GLY A 764 -15.79 -10.19 0.03
C GLY A 764 -15.67 -10.77 1.44
N TYR A 765 -14.53 -11.40 1.77
CA TYR A 765 -14.38 -12.07 3.06
C TYR A 765 -14.04 -11.11 4.21
N THR A 766 -14.84 -11.11 5.28
CA THR A 766 -14.65 -10.27 6.48
C THR A 766 -13.29 -10.49 7.13
N GLN A 767 -12.50 -9.41 7.25
CA GLN A 767 -11.18 -9.40 7.90
C GLN A 767 -11.33 -9.32 9.43
N GLY A 768 -10.49 -8.56 10.16
CA GLY A 768 -10.37 -8.64 11.63
C GLY A 768 -11.67 -8.40 12.43
N GLY A 769 -12.65 -7.74 11.83
CA GLY A 769 -13.97 -7.40 12.35
C GLY A 769 -14.87 -6.91 11.20
N SER A 770 -16.11 -6.48 11.46
CA SER A 770 -16.93 -5.77 10.47
C SER A 770 -16.82 -4.28 10.74
N ASN A 771 -16.06 -3.55 9.94
CA ASN A 771 -15.64 -2.20 10.30
C ASN A 771 -16.36 -1.06 9.54
N ALA A 772 -17.40 -1.38 8.77
CA ALA A 772 -18.31 -0.39 8.19
C ALA A 772 -18.92 0.56 9.26
N ASP A 773 -19.17 0.04 10.47
CA ASP A 773 -19.60 0.80 11.64
C ASP A 773 -18.68 1.98 11.97
N VAL A 774 -17.36 1.78 11.88
CA VAL A 774 -16.35 2.81 12.17
C VAL A 774 -16.38 3.88 11.08
N LEU A 775 -16.50 3.46 9.81
CA LEU A 775 -16.52 4.33 8.65
C LEU A 775 -17.77 5.23 8.61
N ILE A 776 -18.94 4.66 8.92
CA ILE A 776 -20.21 5.40 9.00
C ILE A 776 -20.17 6.40 10.16
N ALA A 777 -19.69 6.00 11.35
CA ALA A 777 -19.55 6.90 12.49
C ALA A 777 -18.53 8.03 12.24
N ASP A 778 -17.39 7.74 11.61
CA ASP A 778 -16.37 8.73 11.24
C ASP A 778 -16.95 9.84 10.35
N ALA A 779 -17.66 9.46 9.30
CA ALA A 779 -18.32 10.38 8.39
C ALA A 779 -19.46 11.17 9.06
N PHE A 780 -20.27 10.51 9.88
CA PHE A 780 -21.38 11.13 10.62
C PHE A 780 -20.88 12.20 11.61
N LEU A 781 -19.93 11.86 12.48
CA LEU A 781 -19.40 12.78 13.50
C LEU A 781 -18.69 13.99 12.87
N LYS A 782 -18.08 13.81 11.70
CA LYS A 782 -17.40 14.86 10.93
C LYS A 782 -18.34 15.71 10.08
N ASN A 783 -19.65 15.43 10.13
CA ASN A 783 -20.73 16.15 9.44
C ASN A 783 -20.61 16.06 7.90
N VAL A 784 -20.27 14.87 7.38
CA VAL A 784 -20.40 14.58 5.94
C VAL A 784 -21.86 14.81 5.53
N SER A 785 -22.06 15.55 4.44
CA SER A 785 -23.39 15.95 3.98
C SER A 785 -24.07 14.89 3.11
N ASP A 786 -25.39 15.04 2.92
CA ASP A 786 -26.13 14.37 1.83
C ASP A 786 -26.13 12.82 1.95
N VAL A 787 -26.33 12.32 3.17
CA VAL A 787 -26.47 10.89 3.51
C VAL A 787 -27.79 10.68 4.25
N ASP A 788 -28.45 9.56 3.98
CA ASP A 788 -29.58 9.05 4.76
C ASP A 788 -29.07 8.44 6.08
N TRP A 789 -28.96 9.29 7.10
CA TRP A 789 -28.40 8.91 8.40
C TRP A 789 -29.33 8.02 9.23
N ASP A 790 -30.65 8.02 8.97
CA ASP A 790 -31.59 7.14 9.68
C ASP A 790 -31.39 5.68 9.21
N THR A 791 -31.33 5.45 7.89
CA THR A 791 -30.99 4.11 7.34
C THR A 791 -29.54 3.71 7.64
N ALA A 792 -28.58 4.65 7.66
CA ALA A 792 -27.20 4.37 8.06
C ALA A 792 -27.10 3.92 9.53
N TYR A 793 -27.93 4.49 10.42
CA TYR A 793 -28.01 4.05 11.81
C TYR A 793 -28.68 2.67 11.94
N GLU A 794 -29.75 2.41 11.17
CA GLU A 794 -30.35 1.07 11.10
C GLU A 794 -29.32 0.01 10.67
N ALA A 795 -28.45 0.35 9.71
CA ALA A 795 -27.42 -0.54 9.19
C ALA A 795 -26.39 -0.97 10.24
N ILE A 796 -25.79 -0.03 10.96
CA ILE A 796 -24.77 -0.33 11.98
C ILE A 796 -25.40 -1.01 13.22
N VAL A 797 -26.64 -0.68 13.57
CA VAL A 797 -27.40 -1.37 14.62
C VAL A 797 -27.74 -2.82 14.21
N LYS A 798 -28.09 -3.04 12.94
CA LYS A 798 -28.38 -4.36 12.36
C LYS A 798 -27.15 -5.27 12.41
N ASP A 799 -25.98 -4.78 11.96
CA ASP A 799 -24.69 -5.47 12.03
C ASP A 799 -24.32 -5.87 13.46
N ALA A 800 -24.62 -5.02 14.45
CA ALA A 800 -24.31 -5.25 15.87
C ALA A 800 -25.32 -6.13 16.63
N GLU A 801 -26.50 -6.43 16.06
CA GLU A 801 -27.58 -7.15 16.78
C GLU A 801 -28.11 -8.41 16.10
N VAL A 802 -28.07 -8.53 14.77
CA VAL A 802 -28.72 -9.65 14.06
C VAL A 802 -27.72 -10.40 13.20
N GLU A 803 -27.26 -11.54 13.68
CA GLU A 803 -26.26 -12.36 13.00
C GLU A 803 -26.69 -12.83 11.60
N PRO A 804 -25.87 -12.63 10.55
CA PRO A 804 -26.12 -13.20 9.23
C PRO A 804 -25.73 -14.68 9.17
N ALA A 805 -26.41 -15.43 8.30
CA ALA A 805 -26.17 -16.87 8.10
C ALA A 805 -24.77 -17.21 7.55
N ASN A 806 -24.06 -16.23 6.97
CA ASN A 806 -22.65 -16.33 6.59
C ASN A 806 -21.91 -15.04 6.96
N TRP A 807 -21.56 -14.89 8.24
CA TRP A 807 -20.78 -13.76 8.73
C TRP A 807 -19.32 -13.74 8.22
N GLY A 808 -18.91 -14.76 7.48
CA GLY A 808 -17.65 -14.77 6.75
C GLY A 808 -17.55 -13.75 5.62
N VAL A 809 -18.65 -13.08 5.21
CA VAL A 809 -18.65 -12.10 4.09
C VAL A 809 -19.50 -10.82 4.30
N GLU A 810 -20.22 -10.72 5.41
CA GLU A 810 -21.12 -9.60 5.71
C GLU A 810 -21.45 -9.59 7.21
N GLY A 811 -21.73 -8.43 7.80
CA GLY A 811 -22.17 -8.34 9.19
C GLY A 811 -21.17 -8.84 10.24
N ARG A 812 -21.63 -8.96 11.49
CA ARG A 812 -20.86 -9.53 12.61
C ARG A 812 -21.33 -10.94 12.96
N GLY A 813 -20.36 -11.81 13.24
CA GLY A 813 -20.60 -13.19 13.68
C GLY A 813 -20.31 -13.43 15.16
N GLY A 814 -20.71 -14.60 15.67
CA GLY A 814 -20.58 -14.97 17.08
C GLY A 814 -21.36 -14.03 18.01
N LEU A 815 -22.42 -13.38 17.53
CA LEU A 815 -23.17 -12.37 18.28
C LEU A 815 -23.92 -12.98 19.48
N ARG A 816 -24.22 -14.28 19.43
CA ARG A 816 -24.63 -15.07 20.61
C ARG A 816 -23.62 -14.94 21.74
N SER A 817 -22.34 -15.22 21.45
CA SER A 817 -21.26 -15.19 22.43
C SER A 817 -20.86 -13.75 22.79
N TRP A 818 -20.83 -12.82 21.81
CA TRP A 818 -20.64 -11.39 22.05
C TRP A 818 -21.60 -10.83 23.10
N LYS A 819 -22.90 -11.10 22.93
CA LYS A 819 -23.96 -10.56 23.80
C LYS A 819 -24.18 -11.36 25.08
N GLY A 820 -23.81 -12.64 25.10
CA GLY A 820 -23.96 -13.53 26.27
C GLY A 820 -22.74 -13.58 27.20
N LEU A 821 -21.52 -13.39 26.67
CA LEU A 821 -20.25 -13.52 27.40
C LEU A 821 -19.45 -12.21 27.46
N GLY A 822 -19.70 -11.27 26.55
CA GLY A 822 -18.92 -10.04 26.43
C GLY A 822 -17.58 -10.22 25.72
N TYR A 823 -17.39 -11.31 24.97
CA TYR A 823 -16.23 -11.56 24.10
C TYR A 823 -16.58 -12.65 23.07
N ILE A 824 -15.81 -12.72 21.99
CA ILE A 824 -15.80 -13.86 21.07
C ILE A 824 -14.81 -14.90 21.65
N PRO A 825 -15.25 -16.13 21.95
CA PRO A 825 -14.37 -17.16 22.49
C PRO A 825 -13.58 -17.92 21.40
N THR A 826 -12.51 -18.58 21.83
CA THR A 826 -11.88 -19.68 21.09
C THR A 826 -12.77 -20.92 21.14
N ASP A 827 -12.78 -21.71 20.07
CA ASP A 827 -13.69 -22.86 19.88
C ASP A 827 -15.18 -22.46 20.06
N ASP A 828 -15.59 -21.32 19.48
CA ASP A 828 -16.94 -20.77 19.67
C ASP A 828 -18.05 -21.71 19.17
N TYR A 829 -19.08 -21.86 20.00
CA TYR A 829 -20.28 -22.64 19.68
C TYR A 829 -21.39 -21.72 19.21
N ASP A 830 -21.25 -21.31 17.96
CA ASP A 830 -22.21 -20.53 17.19
C ASP A 830 -23.04 -21.46 16.29
N PRO A 831 -24.34 -21.66 16.58
CA PRO A 831 -25.28 -22.36 15.71
C PRO A 831 -26.22 -21.40 14.96
N ASP A 832 -26.02 -20.08 15.07
CA ASP A 832 -26.88 -19.06 14.47
C ASP A 832 -26.32 -18.56 13.13
N GLY A 833 -24.99 -18.44 13.02
CA GLY A 833 -24.25 -18.07 11.82
C GLY A 833 -23.27 -19.13 11.32
N SER A 834 -22.40 -18.75 10.39
CA SER A 834 -21.27 -19.55 9.92
C SER A 834 -20.14 -18.66 9.38
N GLY A 835 -18.89 -19.05 9.65
CA GLY A 835 -17.71 -18.32 9.18
C GLY A 835 -16.41 -18.95 9.69
N LEU A 836 -15.30 -18.21 9.62
CA LEU A 836 -14.00 -18.66 10.14
C LEU A 836 -13.90 -18.36 11.63
N HIS A 837 -14.04 -19.40 12.47
CA HIS A 837 -14.02 -19.38 13.96
C HIS A 837 -12.64 -19.04 14.57
N THR A 838 -11.82 -18.30 13.84
CA THR A 838 -10.48 -17.82 14.20
C THR A 838 -10.56 -16.35 14.64
N ARG A 839 -9.41 -15.74 15.00
CA ARG A 839 -9.28 -14.28 15.23
C ARG A 839 -10.13 -13.75 16.41
N SER A 840 -10.40 -14.59 17.41
CA SER A 840 -11.28 -14.30 18.56
C SER A 840 -10.89 -13.04 19.36
N ILE A 841 -9.58 -12.79 19.53
CA ILE A 841 -9.05 -11.58 20.18
C ILE A 841 -9.32 -10.35 19.32
N SER A 842 -8.95 -10.39 18.03
CA SER A 842 -9.11 -9.27 17.11
C SER A 842 -10.59 -8.88 16.95
N ARG A 843 -11.46 -9.86 16.73
CA ARG A 843 -12.91 -9.65 16.66
C ARG A 843 -13.48 -9.08 17.96
N THR A 844 -13.00 -9.51 19.12
CA THR A 844 -13.45 -8.97 20.42
C THR A 844 -13.07 -7.51 20.62
N VAL A 845 -11.84 -7.10 20.27
CA VAL A 845 -11.39 -5.72 20.47
C VAL A 845 -11.91 -4.78 19.36
N GLU A 846 -12.06 -5.27 18.14
CA GLU A 846 -12.70 -4.51 17.05
C GLU A 846 -14.21 -4.37 17.30
N TYR A 847 -14.97 -5.43 17.65
CA TYR A 847 -16.40 -5.30 17.98
C TYR A 847 -16.66 -4.39 19.19
N ALA A 848 -15.76 -4.34 20.18
CA ALA A 848 -15.85 -3.38 21.29
C ALA A 848 -15.74 -1.93 20.78
N TYR A 849 -14.86 -1.69 19.81
CA TYR A 849 -14.67 -0.39 19.21
C TYR A 849 -15.76 -0.04 18.17
N ASN A 850 -16.28 -1.01 17.43
CA ASN A 850 -17.45 -0.86 16.57
C ASN A 850 -18.69 -0.47 17.40
N ASP A 851 -18.91 -1.12 18.55
CA ASP A 851 -19.98 -0.73 19.48
C ASP A 851 -19.76 0.69 20.05
N PHE A 852 -18.54 1.10 20.37
CA PHE A 852 -18.26 2.51 20.71
C PHE A 852 -18.68 3.49 19.59
N CYS A 853 -18.34 3.16 18.33
CA CYS A 853 -18.72 3.99 17.18
C CYS A 853 -20.24 4.13 17.05
N ILE A 854 -20.99 3.05 17.25
CA ILE A 854 -22.47 3.09 17.27
C ILE A 854 -22.99 3.93 18.46
N ALA A 855 -22.33 3.85 19.63
CA ALA A 855 -22.72 4.64 20.79
C ALA A 855 -22.63 6.16 20.53
N GLU A 856 -21.54 6.63 19.91
CA GLU A 856 -21.38 8.06 19.60
C GLU A 856 -22.41 8.56 18.58
N VAL A 857 -22.74 7.76 17.55
CA VAL A 857 -23.83 8.06 16.60
C VAL A 857 -25.18 8.10 17.32
N ALA A 858 -25.49 7.04 18.09
CA ALA A 858 -26.72 6.92 18.89
C ALA A 858 -26.92 8.13 19.81
N LYS A 859 -25.86 8.59 20.48
CA LYS A 859 -25.91 9.73 21.39
C LYS A 859 -26.24 11.04 20.69
N ARG A 860 -25.77 11.21 19.46
CA ARG A 860 -26.00 12.42 18.66
C ARG A 860 -27.40 12.46 18.05
N MET A 861 -27.95 11.29 17.69
CA MET A 861 -29.32 11.14 17.17
C MET A 861 -30.39 11.10 18.28
N GLY A 862 -30.00 10.93 19.55
CA GLY A 862 -30.90 10.94 20.71
C GLY A 862 -31.39 9.55 21.14
N HIS A 863 -30.76 8.48 20.65
CA HIS A 863 -31.04 7.09 21.03
C HIS A 863 -30.31 6.74 22.34
N ASP A 864 -30.67 7.42 23.44
CA ASP A 864 -29.96 7.33 24.73
C ASP A 864 -29.87 5.89 25.29
N SER A 865 -30.90 5.06 25.09
CA SER A 865 -30.89 3.64 25.50
C SER A 865 -29.85 2.81 24.75
N ASP A 866 -29.64 3.11 23.47
CA ASP A 866 -28.65 2.42 22.65
C ASP A 866 -27.25 2.97 22.91
N TYR A 867 -27.09 4.27 23.17
CA TYR A 867 -25.85 4.83 23.72
C TYR A 867 -25.43 4.09 24.99
N GLU A 868 -26.30 3.96 26.00
CA GLU A 868 -25.97 3.23 27.24
C GLU A 868 -25.63 1.75 26.98
N LYS A 869 -26.39 1.07 26.12
CA LYS A 869 -26.17 -0.33 25.73
C LYS A 869 -24.82 -0.55 25.04
N TYR A 870 -24.52 0.26 24.03
CA TYR A 870 -23.32 0.11 23.22
C TYR A 870 -22.07 0.64 23.93
N LEU A 871 -22.17 1.71 24.74
CA LEU A 871 -21.09 2.18 25.61
C LEU A 871 -20.71 1.12 26.67
N MET A 872 -21.69 0.34 27.17
CA MET A 872 -21.41 -0.79 28.04
C MET A 872 -20.63 -1.89 27.29
N ARG A 873 -21.08 -2.31 26.10
CA ARG A 873 -20.37 -3.30 25.27
C ARG A 873 -19.01 -2.80 24.79
N ALA A 874 -18.81 -1.50 24.64
CA ALA A 874 -17.53 -0.91 24.27
C ALA A 874 -16.41 -1.18 25.29
N SER A 875 -16.76 -1.55 26.52
CA SER A 875 -15.82 -2.00 27.56
C SER A 875 -15.39 -3.47 27.45
N ASN A 876 -15.99 -4.25 26.54
CA ASN A 876 -15.82 -5.71 26.41
C ASN A 876 -14.40 -6.17 26.10
N TRP A 877 -13.55 -5.31 25.51
CA TRP A 877 -12.14 -5.65 25.22
C TRP A 877 -11.40 -6.18 26.47
N GLN A 878 -11.80 -5.72 27.66
CA GLN A 878 -11.25 -6.17 28.95
C GLN A 878 -11.51 -7.65 29.24
N ASN A 879 -12.54 -8.27 28.66
CA ASN A 879 -12.91 -9.66 28.95
C ASN A 879 -11.93 -10.68 28.37
N MET A 880 -11.04 -10.26 27.47
CA MET A 880 -9.89 -11.05 26.98
C MET A 880 -8.53 -10.53 27.48
N PHE A 881 -8.50 -9.46 28.28
CA PHE A 881 -7.26 -8.97 28.89
C PHE A 881 -6.91 -9.81 30.12
N LYS A 882 -5.84 -10.59 30.04
CA LYS A 882 -5.36 -11.45 31.13
C LYS A 882 -4.25 -10.74 31.89
N ASP A 883 -4.61 -10.08 33.00
CA ASP A 883 -3.76 -9.17 33.78
C ASP A 883 -2.41 -9.77 34.26
N ASP A 884 -2.33 -11.08 34.49
CA ASP A 884 -1.11 -11.79 34.93
C ASP A 884 -0.27 -12.38 33.79
N GLN A 885 -0.70 -12.26 32.53
CA GLN A 885 0.01 -12.86 31.40
C GLN A 885 1.38 -12.21 31.18
N ARG A 886 2.42 -13.01 30.94
CA ARG A 886 3.77 -12.55 30.58
C ARG A 886 4.07 -12.81 29.10
N SER A 887 5.08 -12.12 28.58
CA SER A 887 5.68 -12.42 27.27
C SER A 887 7.19 -12.65 27.43
N THR A 888 7.72 -13.60 26.65
CA THR A 888 9.16 -13.87 26.55
C THR A 888 9.62 -13.84 25.10
N ILE A 889 10.82 -13.36 24.83
CA ILE A 889 11.49 -13.50 23.53
C ILE A 889 12.68 -14.44 23.72
N ASN A 890 12.74 -15.53 22.96
CA ASN A 890 13.80 -16.54 23.06
C ASN A 890 14.06 -17.06 24.49
N GLY A 891 13.01 -17.16 25.31
CA GLY A 891 13.07 -17.59 26.71
C GLY A 891 13.47 -16.50 27.72
N VAL A 892 13.72 -15.26 27.28
CA VAL A 892 13.99 -14.11 28.16
C VAL A 892 12.68 -13.34 28.40
N ASP A 893 12.31 -13.12 29.67
CA ASP A 893 11.14 -12.31 30.05
C ASP A 893 11.30 -10.86 29.55
N THR A 894 10.28 -10.35 28.87
CA THR A 894 10.25 -8.98 28.35
C THR A 894 10.15 -7.91 29.44
N GLY A 895 9.81 -8.30 30.68
CA GLY A 895 9.56 -7.41 31.81
C GLY A 895 8.12 -6.88 31.88
N TYR A 896 7.29 -7.16 30.87
CA TYR A 896 5.92 -6.67 30.77
C TYR A 896 4.89 -7.75 31.09
N VAL A 897 3.80 -7.35 31.72
CA VAL A 897 2.70 -8.21 32.17
C VAL A 897 1.35 -7.61 31.77
N GLY A 898 0.32 -8.45 31.63
CA GLY A 898 -1.00 -8.08 31.12
C GLY A 898 -1.03 -8.09 29.59
N PHE A 899 -1.76 -9.03 29.00
CA PHE A 899 -1.90 -9.18 27.54
C PHE A 899 -3.30 -9.67 27.16
N MET A 900 -3.74 -9.38 25.95
CA MET A 900 -4.89 -10.09 25.37
C MET A 900 -4.55 -11.57 25.23
N GLN A 901 -5.46 -12.46 25.68
CA GLN A 901 -5.30 -13.90 25.58
C GLN A 901 -6.59 -14.58 25.12
N PRO A 902 -6.48 -15.74 24.45
CA PRO A 902 -7.64 -16.49 24.00
C PRO A 902 -8.46 -16.98 25.20
N ARG A 903 -9.76 -17.17 25.03
CA ARG A 903 -10.66 -17.51 26.14
C ARG A 903 -11.81 -18.38 25.65
N TYR A 904 -12.09 -19.49 26.32
CA TYR A 904 -13.11 -20.44 25.89
C TYR A 904 -14.52 -20.05 26.37
N LEU A 905 -15.55 -20.68 25.79
CA LEU A 905 -16.96 -20.58 26.17
C LEU A 905 -17.24 -20.76 27.68
N ASN A 906 -16.43 -21.58 28.37
CA ASN A 906 -16.58 -21.87 29.80
C ASN A 906 -15.92 -20.81 30.71
N GLY A 907 -15.42 -19.71 30.15
CA GLY A 907 -14.76 -18.62 30.87
C GLY A 907 -13.29 -18.85 31.21
N THR A 908 -12.73 -20.05 30.94
CA THR A 908 -11.30 -20.36 31.17
C THR A 908 -10.41 -19.82 30.05
N TRP A 909 -9.14 -19.54 30.38
CA TRP A 909 -8.17 -19.00 29.44
C TRP A 909 -7.57 -20.08 28.54
N GLY A 910 -7.47 -19.78 27.24
CA GLY A 910 -6.54 -20.44 26.33
C GLY A 910 -5.15 -19.81 26.43
N TYR A 911 -4.29 -20.11 25.45
CA TYR A 911 -2.95 -19.50 25.35
C TYR A 911 -2.56 -19.28 23.89
N GLN A 912 -2.16 -18.05 23.58
CA GLN A 912 -1.37 -17.72 22.40
C GLN A 912 -0.15 -16.97 22.89
N ASP A 913 1.06 -17.35 22.45
CA ASP A 913 2.25 -16.62 22.84
C ASP A 913 2.13 -15.15 22.41
N PRO A 914 2.35 -14.15 23.27
CA PRO A 914 2.11 -12.76 22.90
C PRO A 914 2.88 -12.26 21.68
N ILE A 915 4.05 -12.84 21.35
CA ILE A 915 4.81 -12.50 20.13
C ILE A 915 4.46 -13.36 18.91
N PHE A 916 3.56 -14.33 19.03
CA PHE A 916 3.08 -15.12 17.89
C PHE A 916 2.38 -14.23 16.86
N CYS A 917 2.61 -14.46 15.57
CA CYS A 917 2.25 -13.55 14.47
C CYS A 917 2.96 -12.19 14.56
N SER A 918 4.27 -12.23 14.79
CA SER A 918 5.18 -11.09 14.63
C SER A 918 6.33 -11.48 13.69
N PRO A 919 7.13 -10.51 13.20
CA PRO A 919 8.36 -10.81 12.46
C PRO A 919 9.36 -11.69 13.23
N LEU A 920 9.22 -11.81 14.56
CA LEU A 920 10.05 -12.66 15.41
C LEU A 920 9.53 -14.11 15.57
N MET A 921 8.23 -14.35 15.35
CA MET A 921 7.61 -15.67 15.52
C MET A 921 6.37 -15.85 14.64
N ASN A 922 6.46 -16.77 13.67
CA ASN A 922 5.36 -17.27 12.85
C ASN A 922 4.46 -16.16 12.25
N PHE A 923 5.07 -15.12 11.69
CA PHE A 923 4.41 -13.94 11.11
C PHE A 923 3.08 -14.23 10.38
N THR A 924 3.07 -15.13 9.40
CA THR A 924 1.88 -15.40 8.54
C THR A 924 0.85 -16.37 9.15
N SER A 925 1.00 -16.81 10.41
CA SER A 925 0.08 -17.79 11.03
C SER A 925 -1.26 -17.19 11.49
N CYS A 926 -1.46 -15.88 11.34
CA CYS A 926 -2.70 -15.18 11.67
C CYS A 926 -3.44 -14.64 10.42
N TYR A 927 -3.07 -15.11 9.23
CA TYR A 927 -3.73 -14.77 7.97
C TYR A 927 -5.12 -15.40 7.86
N LEU A 928 -5.96 -14.92 6.94
CA LEU A 928 -7.35 -15.36 6.79
C LEU A 928 -7.48 -16.80 6.27
N ASN A 929 -7.50 -17.78 7.17
CA ASN A 929 -7.66 -19.20 6.84
C ASN A 929 -8.25 -20.02 8.02
N PRO A 930 -8.72 -21.26 7.80
CA PRO A 930 -9.31 -22.09 8.86
C PRO A 930 -8.35 -22.52 9.97
N ASP A 931 -7.05 -22.62 9.69
CA ASP A 931 -6.00 -22.94 10.67
C ASP A 931 -5.35 -21.65 11.25
N GLY A 932 -5.96 -20.48 11.01
CA GLY A 932 -5.50 -19.19 11.53
C GLY A 932 -5.72 -19.07 13.04
N HIS A 933 -4.82 -18.37 13.72
CA HIS A 933 -4.85 -18.23 15.18
C HIS A 933 -5.78 -17.10 15.67
N GLU A 934 -5.63 -16.68 16.94
CA GLU A 934 -6.64 -15.92 17.69
C GLU A 934 -6.54 -14.40 17.48
N THR A 935 -5.48 -13.93 16.83
CA THR A 935 -5.37 -12.57 16.27
C THR A 935 -5.42 -12.60 14.74
N TYR A 936 -5.65 -11.45 14.10
CA TYR A 936 -5.63 -11.29 12.64
C TYR A 936 -4.40 -10.48 12.18
N GLU A 937 -3.52 -11.12 11.42
CA GLU A 937 -2.22 -10.70 10.83
C GLU A 937 -1.16 -10.13 11.79
N GLY A 938 -1.56 -9.33 12.78
CA GLY A 938 -0.72 -8.89 13.91
C GLY A 938 -0.69 -9.85 15.11
N SER A 939 0.21 -9.56 16.06
CA SER A 939 0.41 -10.31 17.31
C SER A 939 -0.46 -9.82 18.47
N SER A 940 -0.59 -10.63 19.54
CA SER A 940 -1.27 -10.18 20.78
C SER A 940 -0.54 -9.00 21.44
N TRP A 941 0.78 -8.87 21.27
CA TRP A 941 1.53 -7.66 21.61
C TRP A 941 0.94 -6.39 20.97
N LEU A 942 0.53 -6.46 19.71
CA LEU A 942 -0.08 -5.35 18.98
C LEU A 942 -1.55 -5.15 19.37
N TYR A 943 -2.38 -6.21 19.34
CA TYR A 943 -3.80 -6.09 19.71
C TYR A 943 -4.04 -5.72 21.19
N THR A 944 -3.05 -5.90 22.08
CA THR A 944 -3.10 -5.36 23.45
C THR A 944 -3.12 -3.82 23.50
N PHE A 945 -2.67 -3.14 22.44
CA PHE A 945 -2.79 -1.68 22.32
C PHE A 945 -4.11 -1.23 21.66
N TYR A 946 -5.00 -2.14 21.25
CA TYR A 946 -6.22 -1.80 20.55
C TYR A 946 -7.42 -1.59 21.49
N ALA A 947 -7.46 -0.42 22.14
CA ALA A 947 -8.66 0.11 22.80
C ALA A 947 -8.81 1.63 22.59
N PRO A 948 -8.86 2.13 21.34
CA PRO A 948 -8.94 3.56 21.01
C PRO A 948 -10.10 4.32 21.68
N GLN A 949 -11.15 3.63 22.09
CA GLN A 949 -12.28 4.17 22.85
C GLN A 949 -11.95 4.43 24.34
N ASP A 950 -11.09 3.61 24.96
CA ASP A 950 -10.78 3.70 26.40
C ASP A 950 -9.27 3.55 26.72
N MET A 951 -8.47 4.31 25.98
CA MET A 951 -7.03 4.43 26.18
C MET A 951 -6.64 4.81 27.62
N SER A 952 -7.45 5.58 28.35
CA SER A 952 -7.21 5.90 29.76
C SER A 952 -7.22 4.64 30.65
N LEU A 953 -8.27 3.82 30.53
CA LEU A 953 -8.36 2.56 31.27
C LEU A 953 -7.30 1.55 30.83
N LEU A 954 -6.98 1.51 29.54
CA LEU A 954 -5.91 0.68 29.01
C LEU A 954 -4.53 1.07 29.58
N ILE A 955 -4.20 2.36 29.59
CA ILE A 955 -2.97 2.88 30.21
C ILE A 955 -2.91 2.53 31.70
N LYS A 956 -4.04 2.60 32.42
CA LYS A 956 -4.12 2.23 33.84
C LYS A 956 -3.90 0.74 34.07
N ARG A 957 -4.53 -0.14 33.28
CA ARG A 957 -4.28 -1.60 33.31
C ARG A 957 -2.83 -1.95 32.94
N LEU A 958 -2.23 -1.22 32.01
CA LEU A 958 -0.82 -1.37 31.60
C LEU A 958 0.19 -0.70 32.56
N GLY A 959 -0.21 -0.38 33.79
CA GLY A 959 0.66 0.09 34.87
C GLY A 959 0.93 1.60 34.89
N GLY A 960 0.09 2.39 34.23
CA GLY A 960 0.19 3.86 34.18
C GLY A 960 1.07 4.38 33.04
N ALA A 961 1.03 5.70 32.82
CA ALA A 961 1.60 6.36 31.65
C ALA A 961 3.11 6.06 31.43
N GLN A 962 3.89 5.90 32.51
CA GLN A 962 5.31 5.60 32.43
C GLN A 962 5.56 4.16 31.93
N LEU A 963 4.86 3.15 32.47
CA LEU A 963 5.04 1.77 32.04
C LEU A 963 4.43 1.54 30.65
N PHE A 964 3.29 2.16 30.35
CA PHE A 964 2.72 2.22 29.00
C PHE A 964 3.72 2.79 27.99
N THR A 965 4.32 3.95 28.28
CA THR A 965 5.33 4.59 27.41
C THR A 965 6.55 3.69 27.22
N SER A 966 7.02 3.01 28.27
CA SER A 966 8.12 2.04 28.18
C SER A 966 7.77 0.87 27.27
N ARG A 967 6.58 0.31 27.44
CA ARG A 967 6.06 -0.85 26.71
C ARG A 967 5.80 -0.55 25.24
N LEU A 968 5.28 0.64 24.92
CA LEU A 968 5.02 1.08 23.55
C LEU A 968 6.34 1.35 22.80
N ASN A 969 7.34 1.95 23.45
CA ASN A 969 8.69 2.00 22.89
C ASN A 969 9.28 0.60 22.66
N TYR A 970 9.12 -0.32 23.62
CA TYR A 970 9.58 -1.70 23.45
C TYR A 970 8.92 -2.42 22.26
N LEU A 971 7.62 -2.20 22.01
CA LEU A 971 6.93 -2.73 20.82
C LEU A 971 7.60 -2.23 19.52
N HIS A 972 7.88 -0.93 19.42
CA HIS A 972 8.55 -0.33 18.26
C HIS A 972 10.03 -0.78 18.11
N ASP A 973 10.78 -0.91 19.20
CA ASP A 973 12.23 -1.08 19.18
C ASP A 973 12.72 -2.54 19.21
N SER A 974 11.87 -3.49 19.64
CA SER A 974 12.21 -4.91 19.76
C SER A 974 12.18 -5.70 18.45
N GLY A 975 11.56 -5.16 17.40
CA GLY A 975 11.26 -5.88 16.16
C GLY A 975 9.99 -6.75 16.22
N ILE A 976 9.19 -6.66 17.29
CA ILE A 976 7.85 -7.27 17.35
C ILE A 976 6.89 -6.54 16.39
N LEU A 977 6.98 -5.22 16.28
CA LEU A 977 6.09 -4.44 15.42
C LEU A 977 6.52 -4.49 13.95
N TYR A 978 5.59 -4.86 13.10
CA TYR A 978 5.64 -4.57 11.67
C TYR A 978 4.76 -3.34 11.40
N VAL A 979 5.25 -2.37 10.64
CA VAL A 979 4.52 -1.13 10.27
C VAL A 979 4.05 -1.18 8.80
N GLY A 980 4.25 -2.32 8.14
CA GLY A 980 3.64 -2.68 6.85
C GLY A 980 2.29 -3.39 7.00
N ASP A 981 1.58 -3.14 8.11
CA ASP A 981 0.26 -3.69 8.47
C ASP A 981 -0.51 -2.63 9.29
N GLU A 982 -1.76 -2.38 8.92
CA GLU A 982 -2.54 -1.18 9.22
C GLU A 982 -2.84 -0.97 10.70
N GLN A 983 -3.00 -2.05 11.48
CA GLN A 983 -3.31 -1.91 12.91
C GLN A 983 -2.11 -1.37 13.72
N ALA A 984 -0.91 -1.38 13.14
CA ALA A 984 0.27 -0.71 13.70
C ALA A 984 0.18 0.82 13.65
N PHE A 985 -0.58 1.42 12.72
CA PHE A 985 -0.56 2.86 12.46
C PHE A 985 -0.83 3.72 13.71
N LEU A 986 -1.90 3.39 14.46
CA LEU A 986 -2.29 4.15 15.64
C LEU A 986 -1.23 4.08 16.76
N THR A 987 -0.46 2.99 16.86
CA THR A 987 0.55 2.80 17.92
C THR A 987 1.61 3.90 17.90
N VAL A 988 2.01 4.37 16.71
CA VAL A 988 2.92 5.51 16.50
C VAL A 988 2.43 6.77 17.22
N PHE A 989 1.11 6.96 17.27
CA PHE A 989 0.48 8.16 17.81
C PHE A 989 -0.03 7.99 19.26
N GLN A 990 -0.06 6.78 19.82
CA GLN A 990 -0.64 6.53 21.14
C GLN A 990 0.09 7.19 22.33
N PHE A 991 1.32 7.66 22.16
CA PHE A 991 2.01 8.44 23.21
C PHE A 991 1.28 9.74 23.58
N HIS A 992 0.41 10.27 22.71
CA HIS A 992 -0.50 11.39 23.02
C HIS A 992 -1.39 11.10 24.23
N TYR A 993 -1.95 9.90 24.34
CA TYR A 993 -2.82 9.49 25.46
C TYR A 993 -2.06 9.30 26.77
N ALA A 994 -0.73 9.19 26.73
CA ALA A 994 0.16 9.09 27.89
C ALA A 994 0.84 10.42 28.26
N GLY A 995 0.39 11.55 27.69
CA GLY A 995 0.96 12.88 27.92
C GLY A 995 2.36 13.06 27.33
N ARG A 996 2.69 12.35 26.24
CA ARG A 996 4.00 12.37 25.58
C ARG A 996 3.90 12.53 24.05
N PRO A 997 3.17 13.52 23.52
CA PRO A 997 3.03 13.74 22.07
C PRO A 997 4.38 13.90 21.34
N ALA A 998 5.38 14.44 22.04
CA ALA A 998 6.76 14.54 21.57
C ALA A 998 7.39 13.20 21.14
N LEU A 999 7.01 12.07 21.76
CA LEU A 999 7.47 10.75 21.33
C LEU A 999 6.78 10.28 20.04
N SER A 1000 5.52 10.64 19.83
CA SER A 1000 4.82 10.38 18.56
C SER A 1000 5.41 11.18 17.41
N ALA A 1001 5.79 12.44 17.63
CA ALA A 1001 6.55 13.22 16.67
C ALA A 1001 7.90 12.54 16.33
N ALA A 1002 8.66 12.09 17.36
CA ALA A 1002 9.89 11.35 17.13
C ALA A 1002 9.68 10.02 16.37
N ARG A 1003 8.57 9.32 16.59
CA ARG A 1003 8.24 8.06 15.90
C ARG A 1003 7.77 8.28 14.46
N SER A 1004 6.96 9.30 14.16
CA SER A 1004 6.57 9.61 12.78
C SER A 1004 7.76 10.12 11.96
N HIS A 1005 8.58 11.03 12.51
CA HIS A 1005 9.84 11.46 11.90
C HIS A 1005 10.92 10.36 11.81
N PHE A 1006 10.76 9.23 12.51
CA PHE A 1006 11.56 8.03 12.30
C PHE A 1006 10.99 7.14 11.18
N TYR A 1007 9.72 6.74 11.26
CA TYR A 1007 9.15 5.73 10.35
C TYR A 1007 9.02 6.23 8.91
N ILE A 1008 8.59 7.47 8.68
CA ILE A 1008 8.43 8.00 7.32
C ILE A 1008 9.74 7.95 6.53
N PRO A 1009 10.84 8.63 6.91
CA PRO A 1009 12.07 8.59 6.12
C PRO A 1009 12.84 7.26 6.15
N SER A 1010 12.52 6.33 7.06
CA SER A 1010 13.19 5.03 7.14
C SER A 1010 12.48 3.90 6.39
N GLN A 1011 11.17 4.01 6.13
CA GLN A 1011 10.38 2.99 5.46
C GLN A 1011 9.64 3.48 4.21
N PHE A 1012 9.38 4.79 4.10
CA PHE A 1012 8.68 5.40 2.96
C PHE A 1012 9.68 6.19 2.10
N ASN A 1013 9.88 5.73 0.87
CA ASN A 1013 10.87 6.30 -0.04
C ASN A 1013 10.44 6.17 -1.51
N THR A 1014 11.29 6.61 -2.43
CA THR A 1014 11.01 6.70 -3.87
C THR A 1014 11.58 5.55 -4.68
N SER A 1015 12.19 4.56 -4.01
CA SER A 1015 12.73 3.38 -4.66
C SER A 1015 11.68 2.32 -4.93
N VAL A 1016 12.13 1.31 -5.67
CA VAL A 1016 11.44 0.10 -6.08
C VAL A 1016 10.56 -0.50 -4.97
N SER A 1017 11.12 -0.77 -3.79
CA SER A 1017 10.38 -1.29 -2.63
C SER A 1017 10.15 -0.17 -1.60
N GLY A 1018 9.42 0.88 -2.01
CA GLY A 1018 9.37 2.18 -1.33
C GLY A 1018 8.38 2.32 -0.17
N ILE A 1019 7.71 1.25 0.27
CA ILE A 1019 6.79 1.17 1.42
C ILE A 1019 7.08 -0.11 2.22
N PRO A 1020 6.75 -0.18 3.52
CA PRO A 1020 7.10 -1.33 4.36
C PRO A 1020 6.28 -2.61 4.10
N GLY A 1021 5.06 -2.49 3.56
CA GLY A 1021 4.15 -3.60 3.26
C GLY A 1021 3.40 -3.38 1.95
N ASN A 1022 2.29 -4.10 1.77
CA ASN A 1022 1.30 -3.84 0.72
C ASN A 1022 0.78 -2.40 0.81
N ASP A 1023 0.12 -1.90 -0.25
CA ASP A 1023 -0.48 -0.56 -0.22
C ASP A 1023 -1.98 -0.58 0.11
N ASP A 1024 -2.61 -1.76 0.08
CA ASP A 1024 -4.00 -2.11 0.45
C ASP A 1024 -5.00 -0.95 0.32
N GLY A 1025 -5.50 -0.75 -0.90
CA GLY A 1025 -6.47 0.30 -1.25
C GLY A 1025 -5.93 1.74 -1.19
N GLY A 1026 -4.67 1.94 -0.76
CA GLY A 1026 -4.05 3.23 -0.49
C GLY A 1026 -3.79 3.49 1.00
N ALA A 1027 -3.95 2.50 1.89
CA ALA A 1027 -3.79 2.64 3.33
C ALA A 1027 -2.39 3.12 3.74
N MET A 1028 -1.30 2.47 3.29
CA MET A 1028 0.08 2.96 3.46
C MET A 1028 0.28 4.38 2.90
N GLY A 1029 -0.30 4.67 1.74
CA GLY A 1029 -0.28 6.01 1.14
C GLY A 1029 -0.93 7.07 2.04
N SER A 1030 -2.07 6.73 2.65
CA SER A 1030 -2.79 7.62 3.57
C SER A 1030 -2.06 7.81 4.90
N PHE A 1031 -1.45 6.76 5.47
CA PHE A 1031 -0.63 6.85 6.68
C PHE A 1031 0.54 7.81 6.50
N ALA A 1032 1.25 7.70 5.37
CA ALA A 1032 2.36 8.59 5.06
C ALA A 1032 1.90 10.06 4.94
N VAL A 1033 0.82 10.31 4.21
CA VAL A 1033 0.25 11.64 4.01
C VAL A 1033 -0.21 12.27 5.32
N LEU A 1034 -1.05 11.57 6.11
CA LEU A 1034 -1.59 12.07 7.37
C LEU A 1034 -0.49 12.33 8.41
N SER A 1035 0.54 11.47 8.47
CA SER A 1035 1.74 11.68 9.28
C SER A 1035 2.50 12.94 8.86
N MET A 1036 2.71 13.14 7.56
CA MET A 1036 3.43 14.30 7.02
C MET A 1036 2.63 15.62 7.11
N MET A 1037 1.30 15.54 7.21
CA MET A 1037 0.41 16.67 7.51
C MET A 1037 0.47 17.13 8.97
N GLY A 1038 1.03 16.33 9.88
CA GLY A 1038 1.07 16.64 11.32
C GLY A 1038 -0.26 16.42 12.05
N LEU A 1039 -1.24 15.77 11.42
CA LEU A 1039 -2.56 15.50 12.01
C LEU A 1039 -3.00 14.06 11.68
N PHE A 1040 -2.70 13.13 12.60
CA PHE A 1040 -3.13 11.75 12.45
C PHE A 1040 -4.52 11.54 13.08
N PRO A 1041 -5.53 11.05 12.32
CA PRO A 1041 -6.88 10.88 12.84
C PRO A 1041 -6.95 9.72 13.84
N VAL A 1042 -7.80 9.87 14.85
CA VAL A 1042 -8.43 8.71 15.50
C VAL A 1042 -9.71 8.44 14.73
N HIS A 1043 -9.81 7.25 14.15
CA HIS A 1043 -10.94 6.85 13.31
C HIS A 1043 -12.23 6.79 14.17
N GLY A 1044 -13.39 6.95 13.53
CA GLY A 1044 -14.69 6.88 14.23
C GLY A 1044 -14.89 7.95 15.31
N GLN A 1045 -14.06 9.01 15.33
CA GLN A 1045 -14.04 10.05 16.35
C GLN A 1045 -13.75 11.44 15.73
N ASP A 1046 -14.15 12.50 16.43
CA ASP A 1046 -13.83 13.90 16.11
C ASP A 1046 -12.45 14.31 16.67
N VAL A 1047 -11.40 13.54 16.36
CA VAL A 1047 -10.06 13.68 16.97
C VAL A 1047 -8.96 13.51 15.92
N TYR A 1048 -8.06 14.49 15.86
CA TYR A 1048 -6.78 14.43 15.14
C TYR A 1048 -5.63 14.73 16.12
N LEU A 1049 -4.65 13.83 16.21
CA LEU A 1049 -3.50 13.90 17.09
C LEU A 1049 -2.40 14.76 16.44
N ILE A 1050 -1.86 15.74 17.17
CA ILE A 1050 -1.01 16.80 16.63
C ILE A 1050 0.48 16.45 16.76
N THR A 1051 1.14 16.24 15.62
CA THR A 1051 2.60 16.31 15.48
C THR A 1051 2.99 17.49 14.58
N PRO A 1052 4.27 17.90 14.52
CA PRO A 1052 4.69 18.84 13.48
C PRO A 1052 4.42 18.25 12.08
N PRO A 1053 3.91 19.02 11.10
CA PRO A 1053 4.00 18.62 9.71
C PRO A 1053 5.47 18.55 9.27
N PHE A 1054 5.72 17.74 8.23
CA PHE A 1054 7.04 17.67 7.58
C PHE A 1054 7.34 18.92 6.74
N PHE A 1055 6.32 19.74 6.47
CA PHE A 1055 6.43 20.99 5.72
C PHE A 1055 6.55 22.19 6.66
N LYS A 1056 7.13 23.29 6.18
CA LYS A 1056 7.16 24.57 6.90
C LYS A 1056 5.74 25.13 7.15
N GLU A 1057 4.86 24.89 6.19
CA GLU A 1057 3.43 25.16 6.27
C GLU A 1057 2.70 24.17 5.35
N ILE A 1058 1.51 23.74 5.75
CA ILE A 1058 0.57 22.99 4.91
C ILE A 1058 -0.83 23.59 5.07
N SER A 1059 -1.57 23.70 3.98
CA SER A 1059 -2.95 24.20 3.97
C SER A 1059 -3.86 23.26 3.19
N ILE A 1060 -5.03 22.97 3.73
CA ILE A 1060 -6.09 22.20 3.05
C ILE A 1060 -7.29 23.13 2.84
N ARG A 1061 -7.80 23.16 1.60
CA ARG A 1061 -9.05 23.83 1.24
C ARG A 1061 -10.17 22.80 1.20
N ASN A 1062 -11.13 22.91 2.12
CA ASN A 1062 -12.37 22.15 2.07
C ASN A 1062 -13.14 22.52 0.79
N SER A 1063 -13.39 21.53 -0.07
CA SER A 1063 -14.01 21.74 -1.39
C SER A 1063 -15.51 22.03 -1.35
N VAL A 1064 -16.17 21.77 -0.22
CA VAL A 1064 -17.62 22.01 0.00
C VAL A 1064 -17.86 23.35 0.69
N THR A 1065 -17.12 23.67 1.75
CA THR A 1065 -17.30 24.94 2.49
C THR A 1065 -16.46 26.09 1.93
N GLY A 1066 -15.43 25.80 1.13
CA GLY A 1066 -14.44 26.76 0.66
C GLY A 1066 -13.46 27.25 1.74
N ALA A 1067 -13.61 26.77 2.98
CA ALA A 1067 -12.73 27.13 4.09
C ALA A 1067 -11.31 26.58 3.89
N VAL A 1068 -10.32 27.23 4.51
CA VAL A 1068 -8.92 26.82 4.46
C VAL A 1068 -8.40 26.63 5.88
N ALA A 1069 -7.87 25.44 6.16
CA ALA A 1069 -7.22 25.08 7.40
C ALA A 1069 -5.70 25.02 7.16
N THR A 1070 -4.93 25.82 7.90
CA THR A 1070 -3.47 25.96 7.73
C THR A 1070 -2.74 25.51 8.99
N ILE A 1071 -1.76 24.62 8.84
CA ILE A 1071 -0.85 24.19 9.92
C ILE A 1071 0.54 24.75 9.60
N ARG A 1072 1.14 25.48 10.55
CA ARG A 1072 2.38 26.22 10.34
C ARG A 1072 3.42 25.90 11.42
N ASN A 1073 4.62 25.53 11.01
CA ASN A 1073 5.76 25.37 11.90
C ASN A 1073 6.53 26.69 12.05
N LEU A 1074 6.45 27.29 13.24
CA LEU A 1074 7.38 28.34 13.65
C LEU A 1074 8.69 27.68 14.12
N ASN A 1075 9.83 28.32 13.82
CA ASN A 1075 11.17 27.73 14.00
C ASN A 1075 11.38 26.42 13.21
N PHE A 1076 10.73 26.26 12.04
CA PHE A 1076 10.87 25.07 11.21
C PHE A 1076 12.32 24.74 10.83
N ASP A 1077 12.72 23.48 11.06
CA ASP A 1077 14.03 22.93 10.75
C ASP A 1077 13.89 21.81 9.68
N PRO A 1078 14.35 22.03 8.43
CA PRO A 1078 14.29 21.01 7.38
C PRO A 1078 15.21 19.81 7.64
N THR A 1079 16.09 19.86 8.65
CA THR A 1079 16.90 18.71 9.08
C THR A 1079 16.24 17.88 10.18
N TYR A 1080 15.00 18.22 10.57
CA TYR A 1080 14.14 17.51 11.53
C TYR A 1080 14.79 17.21 12.90
N LYS A 1081 15.69 18.09 13.37
CA LYS A 1081 16.22 18.04 14.75
C LYS A 1081 15.32 18.82 15.70
N ALA A 1082 14.73 19.93 15.24
CA ALA A 1082 13.70 20.66 15.97
C ALA A 1082 12.29 20.16 15.61
N ILE A 1083 11.89 19.01 16.16
CA ILE A 1083 10.58 18.35 15.91
C ILE A 1083 9.69 18.26 17.16
N TYR A 1084 9.99 19.04 18.20
CA TYR A 1084 9.24 19.01 19.46
C TYR A 1084 8.47 20.32 19.63
N ILE A 1085 7.15 20.22 19.76
CA ILE A 1085 6.26 21.37 19.97
C ILE A 1085 6.53 21.95 21.36
N GLN A 1086 6.84 23.26 21.42
CA GLN A 1086 7.11 24.04 22.62
C GLN A 1086 5.86 24.82 23.08
N SER A 1087 5.13 25.36 22.10
CA SER A 1087 3.84 26.02 22.28
C SER A 1087 3.00 25.83 21.01
N ALA A 1088 1.68 26.02 21.11
CA ALA A 1088 0.81 26.09 19.96
C ALA A 1088 -0.26 27.17 20.12
N THR A 1089 -0.73 27.73 19.00
CA THR A 1089 -1.93 28.57 18.98
C THR A 1089 -2.90 28.11 17.89
N ARG A 1090 -4.20 28.19 18.19
CA ARG A 1090 -5.27 28.08 17.22
C ARG A 1090 -5.90 29.46 17.05
N ASP A 1091 -5.84 30.00 15.83
CA ASP A 1091 -6.35 31.33 15.47
C ASP A 1091 -5.82 32.44 16.39
N GLY A 1092 -4.52 32.36 16.74
CA GLY A 1092 -3.83 33.29 17.63
C GLY A 1092 -4.15 33.15 19.12
N LYS A 1093 -4.98 32.16 19.52
CA LYS A 1093 -5.27 31.85 20.93
C LYS A 1093 -4.44 30.65 21.38
N PRO A 1094 -3.89 30.63 22.61
CA PRO A 1094 -3.15 29.47 23.12
C PRO A 1094 -3.97 28.17 23.01
N TRP A 1095 -3.33 27.12 22.48
CA TRP A 1095 -3.91 25.78 22.35
C TRP A 1095 -2.97 24.80 23.06
N THR A 1096 -3.40 24.21 24.17
CA THR A 1096 -2.55 23.30 24.98
C THR A 1096 -2.82 21.82 24.70
N LYS A 1097 -4.03 21.50 24.23
CA LYS A 1097 -4.42 20.15 23.82
C LYS A 1097 -3.50 19.58 22.76
N ASN A 1098 -3.10 18.32 22.93
CA ASN A 1098 -2.28 17.59 21.95
C ASN A 1098 -3.09 17.04 20.77
N TRP A 1099 -4.35 17.45 20.64
CA TRP A 1099 -5.29 17.06 19.60
C TRP A 1099 -6.17 18.24 19.16
N ILE A 1100 -6.84 18.09 18.02
CA ILE A 1100 -7.82 19.04 17.45
C ILE A 1100 -9.01 18.29 16.83
N GLY A 1101 -10.17 18.94 16.75
CA GLY A 1101 -11.36 18.39 16.10
C GLY A 1101 -11.39 18.67 14.59
N HIS A 1102 -12.30 18.00 13.88
CA HIS A 1102 -12.57 18.20 12.45
C HIS A 1102 -13.20 19.57 12.15
N ASP A 1103 -13.71 20.25 13.17
CA ASP A 1103 -14.22 21.62 13.10
C ASP A 1103 -13.20 22.59 12.48
N PHE A 1104 -11.91 22.36 12.72
CA PHE A 1104 -10.78 23.06 12.09
C PHE A 1104 -10.78 22.99 10.56
N PHE A 1105 -11.17 21.86 9.96
CA PHE A 1105 -11.22 21.70 8.50
C PHE A 1105 -12.51 22.21 7.87
N ASN A 1106 -13.64 22.06 8.57
CA ASN A 1106 -14.94 22.56 8.09
C ASN A 1106 -15.06 24.09 8.17
N GLN A 1107 -14.54 24.70 9.24
CA GLN A 1107 -14.56 26.16 9.46
C GLN A 1107 -13.30 26.86 8.93
N GLY A 1108 -12.19 26.13 8.77
CA GLY A 1108 -10.87 26.70 8.51
C GLY A 1108 -10.23 27.29 9.77
N GLY A 1109 -9.07 27.92 9.57
CA GLY A 1109 -8.30 28.57 10.63
C GLY A 1109 -6.79 28.33 10.49
N VAL A 1110 -6.03 28.79 11.49
CA VAL A 1110 -4.57 28.58 11.54
C VAL A 1110 -4.17 27.91 12.85
N LEU A 1111 -3.49 26.76 12.74
CA LEU A 1111 -2.78 26.09 13.83
C LEU A 1111 -1.28 26.39 13.70
N GLU A 1112 -0.75 27.27 14.55
CA GLU A 1112 0.68 27.58 14.60
C GLU A 1112 1.35 26.75 15.70
N LEU A 1113 2.43 26.04 15.35
CA LEU A 1113 3.22 25.18 16.23
C LEU A 1113 4.62 25.75 16.36
N GLU A 1114 5.06 26.09 17.57
CA GLU A 1114 6.42 26.55 17.83
C GLU A 1114 7.34 25.36 18.10
N LEU A 1115 8.36 25.15 17.27
CA LEU A 1115 9.25 23.99 17.37
C LEU A 1115 10.55 24.28 18.14
N GLY A 1116 11.12 23.21 18.72
CA GLY A 1116 12.37 23.23 19.48
C GLY A 1116 13.07 21.86 19.51
N LEU A 1117 14.29 21.84 20.06
CA LEU A 1117 15.23 20.69 20.03
C LEU A 1117 15.01 19.63 21.12
N THR A 1118 14.05 19.84 22.04
CA THR A 1118 13.78 18.93 23.17
C THR A 1118 12.29 18.87 23.48
N GLU A 1119 11.83 17.77 24.08
CA GLU A 1119 10.48 17.68 24.66
C GLU A 1119 10.17 18.87 25.57
N SER A 1120 8.92 19.33 25.56
CA SER A 1120 8.43 20.45 26.35
C SER A 1120 7.32 19.99 27.34
N ALA A 1121 6.68 20.95 28.02
CA ALA A 1121 5.49 20.69 28.83
C ALA A 1121 4.16 20.80 28.05
N TRP A 1122 4.19 21.15 26.76
CA TRP A 1122 2.98 21.29 25.94
C TRP A 1122 2.31 19.93 25.68
N GLY A 1123 0.98 19.85 25.81
CA GLY A 1123 0.24 18.64 25.49
C GLY A 1123 0.42 17.50 26.50
N THR A 1124 0.72 17.82 27.76
CA THR A 1124 1.14 16.84 28.79
C THR A 1124 0.19 16.70 29.98
N GLN A 1125 -0.72 17.66 30.22
CA GLN A 1125 -1.63 17.61 31.37
C GLN A 1125 -2.88 16.77 31.05
N ASN A 1126 -3.60 16.24 32.05
CA ASN A 1126 -4.75 15.36 31.84
C ASN A 1126 -5.86 16.01 30.99
N GLU A 1127 -6.03 17.32 31.08
CA GLU A 1127 -6.95 18.14 30.29
C GLU A 1127 -6.49 18.42 28.84
N ASP A 1128 -5.22 18.18 28.53
CA ASP A 1128 -4.65 18.32 27.18
C ASP A 1128 -4.77 17.04 26.34
N LEU A 1129 -5.03 15.89 26.99
CA LEU A 1129 -5.04 14.57 26.36
C LEU A 1129 -6.28 14.37 25.47
N PRO A 1130 -6.26 13.43 24.51
CA PRO A 1130 -7.41 13.10 23.68
C PRO A 1130 -8.59 12.56 24.52
N PRO A 1131 -9.83 12.59 24.03
CA PRO A 1131 -10.96 12.02 24.76
C PRO A 1131 -10.81 10.51 24.97
N SER A 1132 -11.43 10.00 26.03
CA SER A 1132 -11.43 8.58 26.39
C SER A 1132 -12.67 8.29 27.25
N MET A 1133 -13.25 7.08 27.13
CA MET A 1133 -14.44 6.68 27.90
C MET A 1133 -14.23 6.79 29.41
N SER A 1134 -13.08 6.31 29.92
CA SER A 1134 -12.72 6.49 31.33
C SER A 1134 -11.93 7.79 31.55
N HIS A 1135 -12.26 8.53 32.61
CA HIS A 1135 -11.49 9.71 33.03
C HIS A 1135 -10.01 9.37 33.32
N TYR A 1136 -9.11 10.34 33.13
CA TYR A 1136 -7.67 10.24 33.41
C TYR A 1136 -7.33 10.46 34.90
#